data_AF-A0A0D2SHB0-F1
#
_entry.id   AF-A0A0D2SHB0-F1
#
_cell.length_a   1.000
_cell.length_b   1.000
_cell.length_c   1.000
_cell.angle_alpha   90.00
_cell.angle_beta   90.00
_cell.angle_gamma   90.00
#
_symmetry.space_group_name_H-M   'P 1'
#
loop_
_entity.id
_entity.type
_entity.pdbx_description
1 polymer ?
#
loop_
_entity_poly.entity_id
_entity_poly.type
_entity_poly.pdbx_seq_one_letter_code
_entity_poly.pdbx_strand_id
1 'polypeptide(L)'
;MLRKPMTILVINNRGGAIFSLLPVADRTDPRVLNQYFYTSHNISVHGLCEAHGVKHLEVKTKMELHDALISSQKGDTDCVIEVESSIDSNATFHSYIRKFACRAAEHALGVISKLSPPESMSQGCHCKIQSISYSVYRIQLCAPPTSSALYHDRSIFYREGFILSLTLEDGSIGYGEVAPLEISQENLLDVEEQLRFLFHVMKGVTINYFLPMLKSSFSSWIWKTLGIPVCSLFPSVRCGLEMAILNAIAMSHGSSLLNILYPLRERTEEKSENLASIRICALIDSSGTPEEVARIAVDLVEEGFTAIKIKVARRADPVEDAAVIQEVRKKVGCHIDLRVDANRNWTYEQAIKFGFLVKDYNLQYIEEPVQHESDIIRYCEESGLPVALDETIDNCPENPLNVLVKYNHHQIVALVIKPTVIGGFEKAAMIAQWAHIQGKMAIISAAFESGLALSAYILFSCYLDLQNADTCKLMNNSPASSVAHGLGTYRWLEEDITTDPLGIGRNPSTGFIEASVADATHLLHKFQMNHNFIHRTFTGEKVLGYHLDLDSNDFSFSVNVQEIGQRNNVRNSGSTILFLHGFLGTNEEWVPIMHAISGSARCISVDLPGHGATKIKNCGDDKAALRSLLSIEIIADLLLKLIEHVTPDKVTLVGYSMGARIALYMALKFSDKIEGAVILSGSPGLEDAVARKIRRVKDDSKARSIVTHGLQLFLNTWYSGGLWKRCFSCLCSQLLIIILKVLF
;
A
#
# COMPACT_ATOMS: atom_id res chain seq x y z
N MET A 1 19.20 39.91 9.72
CA MET A 1 18.02 39.07 10.02
C MET A 1 18.44 38.01 11.04
N LEU A 2 17.68 37.82 12.12
CA LEU A 2 17.93 36.76 13.11
C LEU A 2 17.54 35.41 12.49
N ARG A 3 18.44 34.42 12.58
CA ARG A 3 18.24 33.04 12.11
C ARG A 3 17.07 32.41 12.89
N LYS A 4 16.13 31.75 12.20
CA LYS A 4 15.06 30.97 12.85
C LYS A 4 15.63 29.68 13.48
N PRO A 5 15.01 29.17 14.56
CA PRO A 5 15.45 27.96 15.23
C PRO A 5 15.30 26.72 14.35
N MET A 6 16.22 25.77 14.48
CA MET A 6 16.29 24.54 13.69
C MET A 6 16.01 23.31 14.56
N THR A 7 15.11 22.44 14.10
CA THR A 7 14.94 21.09 14.68
C THR A 7 15.74 20.08 13.85
N ILE A 8 16.61 19.31 14.50
CA ILE A 8 17.42 18.23 13.92
C ILE A 8 16.89 16.90 14.45
N LEU A 9 16.50 15.99 13.56
CA LEU A 9 16.11 14.64 13.92
C LEU A 9 17.30 13.68 13.71
N VAL A 10 17.70 12.95 14.74
CA VAL A 10 18.79 11.97 14.73
C VAL A 10 18.20 10.59 14.94
N ILE A 11 18.27 9.72 13.93
CA ILE A 11 17.92 8.30 14.11
C ILE A 11 19.17 7.58 14.59
N ASN A 12 19.22 7.27 15.88
CA ASN A 12 20.37 6.64 16.50
C ASN A 12 20.13 5.14 16.69
N ASN A 13 20.77 4.34 15.84
CA ASN A 13 20.86 2.89 16.02
C ASN A 13 22.04 2.46 16.90
N ARG A 14 22.66 3.42 17.60
CA ARG A 14 23.90 3.29 18.35
C ARG A 14 25.06 2.73 17.53
N GLY A 15 25.04 2.82 16.20
CA GLY A 15 26.11 2.43 15.27
C GLY A 15 26.39 0.92 15.09
N GLY A 16 27.07 0.58 13.98
CA GLY A 16 27.91 -0.62 13.75
C GLY A 16 27.29 -2.03 13.81
N ALA A 17 26.90 -2.60 12.66
CA ALA A 17 26.72 -4.05 12.47
C ALA A 17 26.89 -4.53 11.01
N ILE A 18 27.37 -3.69 10.08
CA ILE A 18 27.40 -4.08 8.67
C ILE A 18 28.28 -5.31 8.41
N PHE A 19 29.32 -5.50 9.22
CA PHE A 19 30.25 -6.62 9.12
C PHE A 19 29.72 -7.92 9.75
N SER A 20 28.80 -7.86 10.71
CA SER A 20 28.15 -9.07 11.25
C SER A 20 27.11 -9.66 10.29
N LEU A 21 26.77 -8.94 9.22
CA LEU A 21 25.87 -9.39 8.15
C LEU A 21 26.61 -10.03 6.97
N LEU A 22 27.94 -9.96 6.93
CA LEU A 22 28.74 -10.54 5.85
C LEU A 22 29.00 -12.04 6.11
N PRO A 23 29.08 -12.89 5.07
CA PRO A 23 29.36 -14.33 5.22
C PRO A 23 30.66 -14.66 5.96
N VAL A 24 31.57 -13.69 6.09
CA VAL A 24 32.82 -13.83 6.85
C VAL A 24 32.58 -13.85 8.36
N ALA A 25 31.47 -13.29 8.84
CA ALA A 25 31.11 -13.28 10.26
C ALA A 25 30.86 -14.69 10.81
N ASP A 26 30.27 -15.58 10.01
CA ASP A 26 30.04 -16.99 10.37
C ASP A 26 31.35 -17.81 10.47
N ARG A 27 32.46 -17.24 10.02
CA ARG A 27 33.78 -17.90 9.93
C ARG A 27 34.86 -17.23 10.78
N THR A 28 34.51 -16.17 11.52
CA THR A 28 35.47 -15.34 12.26
C THR A 28 35.07 -15.29 13.73
N ASP A 29 36.05 -15.42 14.64
CA ASP A 29 35.80 -15.38 16.09
C ASP A 29 35.09 -14.06 16.47
N PRO A 30 33.96 -14.11 17.22
CA PRO A 30 33.21 -12.93 17.64
C PRO A 30 34.07 -11.87 18.34
N ARG A 31 35.12 -12.27 19.06
CA ARG A 31 36.04 -11.35 19.74
C ARG A 31 36.85 -10.50 18.77
N VAL A 32 37.22 -11.05 17.61
CA VAL A 32 37.97 -10.34 16.56
C VAL A 32 37.08 -9.33 15.84
N LEU A 33 35.83 -9.71 15.56
CA LEU A 33 34.83 -8.80 15.00
C LEU A 33 34.53 -7.64 15.96
N ASN A 34 34.35 -7.96 17.24
CA ASN A 34 34.07 -6.97 18.28
C ASN A 34 35.22 -6.00 18.52
N GLN A 35 36.48 -6.45 18.41
CA GLN A 35 37.66 -5.65 18.68
C GLN A 35 38.05 -4.71 17.52
N TYR A 36 37.96 -5.18 16.26
CA TYR A 36 38.54 -4.46 15.12
C TYR A 36 37.50 -3.88 14.15
N PHE A 37 36.27 -4.39 14.16
CA PHE A 37 35.23 -4.04 13.19
C PHE A 37 33.97 -3.46 13.83
N TYR A 38 33.85 -3.58 15.15
CA TYR A 38 32.87 -2.85 15.95
C TYR A 38 33.47 -1.50 16.36
N THR A 39 32.83 -0.42 15.93
CA THR A 39 33.19 0.92 16.37
C THR A 39 32.65 1.13 17.80
N SER A 40 33.41 1.75 18.71
CA SER A 40 32.88 2.05 20.04
C SER A 40 31.94 3.24 19.97
N HIS A 41 30.71 3.08 20.45
CA HIS A 41 29.62 4.05 20.26
C HIS A 41 29.29 4.86 21.51
N ASN A 42 30.30 5.21 22.30
CA ASN A 42 30.11 5.99 23.54
C ASN A 42 30.12 7.51 23.31
N ILE A 43 29.68 7.99 22.15
CA ILE A 43 29.46 9.43 21.95
C ILE A 43 28.05 9.75 22.44
N SER A 44 27.96 10.39 23.60
CA SER A 44 26.68 10.90 24.12
C SER A 44 26.23 12.07 23.25
N VAL A 45 25.21 11.84 22.41
CA VAL A 45 24.55 12.91 21.64
C VAL A 45 23.96 13.94 22.59
N HIS A 46 23.39 13.49 23.72
CA HIS A 46 22.96 14.33 24.82
C HIS A 46 24.09 15.26 25.32
N GLY A 47 25.24 14.70 25.69
CA GLY A 47 26.38 15.48 26.20
C GLY A 47 26.98 16.45 25.17
N LEU A 48 26.94 16.10 23.88
CA LEU A 48 27.31 17.03 22.80
C LEU A 48 26.33 18.20 22.69
N CYS A 49 25.02 17.93 22.74
CA CYS A 49 24.00 18.97 22.68
C CYS A 49 24.12 19.91 23.88
N GLU A 50 24.32 19.36 25.08
CA GLU A 50 24.54 20.12 26.31
C GLU A 50 25.77 21.04 26.20
N ALA A 51 26.91 20.50 25.73
CA ALA A 51 28.15 21.27 25.56
C ALA A 51 28.03 22.43 24.56
N HIS A 52 27.09 22.34 23.61
CA HIS A 52 26.83 23.36 22.60
C HIS A 52 25.58 24.22 22.88
N GLY A 53 24.92 24.03 24.03
CA GLY A 53 23.72 24.79 24.41
C GLY A 53 22.51 24.53 23.51
N VAL A 54 22.45 23.35 22.89
CA VAL A 54 21.34 22.93 22.01
C VAL A 54 20.39 22.05 22.81
N LYS A 55 19.07 22.30 22.71
CA LYS A 55 18.06 21.48 23.38
C LYS A 55 18.11 20.05 22.83
N HIS A 56 18.05 19.04 23.69
CA HIS A 56 18.04 17.63 23.28
C HIS A 56 16.82 16.90 23.86
N LEU A 57 16.17 16.07 23.05
CA LEU A 57 15.02 15.24 23.42
C LEU A 57 15.26 13.82 22.90
N GLU A 58 15.20 12.82 23.77
CA GLU A 58 15.27 11.41 23.38
C GLU A 58 13.85 10.84 23.30
N VAL A 59 13.53 10.13 22.22
CA VAL A 59 12.20 9.55 21.94
C VAL A 59 12.31 8.09 21.51
N LYS A 60 11.37 7.26 21.99
CA LYS A 60 11.34 5.81 21.79
C LYS A 60 10.09 5.34 21.07
N THR A 61 9.03 6.14 21.08
CA THR A 61 7.76 5.81 20.43
C THR A 61 7.37 6.81 19.35
N LYS A 62 6.49 6.39 18.42
CA LYS A 62 5.96 7.27 17.36
C LYS A 62 5.20 8.47 17.94
N MET A 63 4.53 8.27 19.08
CA MET A 63 3.77 9.32 19.78
C MET A 63 4.71 10.33 20.46
N GLU A 64 5.75 9.85 21.14
CA GLU A 64 6.78 10.73 21.71
C GLU A 64 7.50 11.55 20.64
N LEU A 65 7.79 10.94 19.48
CA LEU A 65 8.35 11.66 18.34
C LEU A 65 7.41 12.76 17.83
N HIS A 66 6.13 12.46 17.69
CA HIS A 66 5.12 13.43 17.27
C HIS A 66 5.04 14.61 18.24
N ASP A 67 4.99 14.32 19.55
CA ASP A 67 4.91 15.35 20.59
C ASP A 67 6.20 16.17 20.69
N ALA A 68 7.37 15.54 20.54
CA ALA A 68 8.65 16.21 20.49
C ALA A 68 8.76 17.14 19.28
N LEU A 69 8.26 16.74 18.11
CA LEU A 69 8.22 17.57 16.90
C LEU A 69 7.27 18.77 17.07
N ILE A 70 6.10 18.60 17.68
CA ILE A 70 5.18 19.71 17.99
C ILE A 70 5.81 20.66 19.02
N SER A 71 6.46 20.13 20.05
CA SER A 71 7.11 20.93 21.09
C SER A 71 8.29 21.74 20.54
N SER A 72 9.09 21.14 19.65
CA SER A 72 10.23 21.84 19.04
C SER A 72 9.78 22.95 18.08
N GLN A 73 8.63 22.80 17.42
CA GLN A 73 8.03 23.81 16.55
C GLN A 73 7.52 25.05 17.30
N LYS A 74 7.15 24.91 18.59
CA LYS A 74 6.68 26.03 19.43
C LYS A 74 7.81 26.78 20.14
N GLY A 75 9.05 26.29 20.07
CA GLY A 75 10.20 26.84 20.77
C GLY A 75 11.03 27.79 19.92
N ASP A 76 11.64 28.80 20.55
CA ASP A 76 12.54 29.78 19.92
C ASP A 76 14.03 29.35 19.91
N THR A 77 14.33 28.05 20.08
CA THR A 77 15.71 27.53 20.22
C THR A 77 15.96 26.31 19.34
N ASP A 78 17.20 26.13 18.87
CA ASP A 78 17.60 24.91 18.16
C ASP A 78 17.37 23.66 19.03
N CYS A 79 16.91 22.57 18.43
CA CYS A 79 16.56 21.34 19.13
C CYS A 79 17.04 20.10 18.36
N VAL A 80 17.65 19.14 19.05
CA VAL A 80 17.96 17.80 18.56
C VAL A 80 16.96 16.81 19.15
N ILE A 81 16.26 16.07 18.31
CA ILE A 81 15.41 14.96 18.72
C ILE A 81 16.12 13.67 18.30
N GLU A 82 16.46 12.83 19.27
CA GLU A 82 17.13 11.55 19.07
C GLU A 82 16.13 10.40 19.17
N VAL A 83 16.01 9.60 18.11
CA VAL A 83 15.15 8.42 18.05
C VAL A 83 16.00 7.17 18.25
N GLU A 84 15.70 6.40 19.30
CA GLU A 84 16.39 5.14 19.57
C GLU A 84 15.88 4.01 18.66
N SER A 85 16.80 3.25 18.03
CA SER A 85 16.49 2.08 17.19
C SER A 85 17.19 0.81 17.68
N SER A 86 16.55 -0.36 17.53
CA SER A 86 17.04 -1.66 18.03
C SER A 86 17.88 -2.42 17.01
N ILE A 87 19.13 -2.75 17.39
CA ILE A 87 20.08 -3.54 16.60
C ILE A 87 19.62 -5.00 16.46
N ASP A 88 19.19 -5.62 17.56
CA ASP A 88 18.76 -7.02 17.57
C ASP A 88 17.54 -7.24 16.68
N SER A 89 16.62 -6.28 16.66
CA SER A 89 15.44 -6.32 15.79
C SER A 89 15.82 -6.24 14.31
N ASN A 90 16.81 -5.42 13.95
CA ASN A 90 17.29 -5.28 12.57
C ASN A 90 18.11 -6.49 12.09
N ALA A 91 19.00 -7.04 12.93
CA ALA A 91 19.81 -8.22 12.60
C ALA A 91 18.92 -9.47 12.42
N THR A 92 17.93 -9.61 13.29
CA THR A 92 16.90 -10.65 13.22
C THR A 92 16.11 -10.56 11.91
N PHE A 93 15.64 -9.35 11.55
CA PHE A 93 14.97 -9.09 10.26
C PHE A 93 15.82 -9.48 9.03
N HIS A 94 17.11 -9.12 8.99
CA HIS A 94 17.98 -9.45 7.87
C HIS A 94 18.35 -10.94 7.77
N SER A 95 18.56 -11.61 8.92
CA SER A 95 18.74 -13.07 8.98
C SER A 95 17.51 -13.80 8.42
N TYR A 96 16.32 -13.27 8.69
CA TYR A 96 15.06 -13.80 8.15
C TYR A 96 14.91 -13.58 6.66
N ILE A 97 15.20 -12.39 6.12
CA ILE A 97 15.19 -12.15 4.67
C ILE A 97 16.11 -13.15 3.96
N ARG A 98 17.29 -13.45 4.53
CA ARG A 98 18.21 -14.44 3.96
C ARG A 98 17.63 -15.84 3.94
N LYS A 99 17.08 -16.32 5.06
CA LYS A 99 16.44 -17.65 5.14
C LYS A 99 15.24 -17.76 4.20
N PHE A 100 14.46 -16.69 4.08
CA PHE A 100 13.30 -16.62 3.19
C PHE A 100 13.73 -16.63 1.72
N ALA A 101 14.73 -15.85 1.34
CA ALA A 101 15.30 -15.84 -0.01
C ALA A 101 15.88 -17.22 -0.40
N CYS A 102 16.56 -17.90 0.53
CA CYS A 102 17.06 -19.26 0.31
C CYS A 102 15.92 -20.26 0.09
N ARG A 103 14.87 -20.25 0.94
CA ARG A 103 13.70 -21.14 0.76
C ARG A 103 12.94 -20.85 -0.53
N ALA A 104 12.79 -19.57 -0.89
CA ALA A 104 12.16 -19.16 -2.15
C ALA A 104 12.97 -19.64 -3.36
N ALA A 105 14.31 -19.56 -3.29
CA ALA A 105 15.20 -20.05 -4.34
C ALA A 105 15.18 -21.58 -4.46
N GLU A 106 15.23 -22.32 -3.34
CA GLU A 106 15.15 -23.78 -3.31
C GLU A 106 13.79 -24.28 -3.84
N HIS A 107 12.70 -23.62 -3.47
CA HIS A 107 11.37 -23.94 -3.97
C HIS A 107 11.18 -23.56 -5.44
N ALA A 108 11.75 -22.44 -5.90
CA ALA A 108 11.76 -22.06 -7.32
C ALA A 108 12.54 -23.08 -8.15
N LEU A 109 13.70 -23.55 -7.66
CA LEU A 109 14.49 -24.61 -8.29
C LEU A 109 13.70 -25.94 -8.37
N GLY A 110 12.95 -26.30 -7.32
CA GLY A 110 12.08 -27.48 -7.32
C GLY A 110 10.83 -27.38 -8.22
N VAL A 111 10.38 -26.16 -8.55
CA VAL A 111 9.29 -25.90 -9.50
C VAL A 111 9.82 -25.88 -10.94
N ILE A 112 10.95 -25.22 -11.17
CA ILE A 112 11.62 -25.15 -12.48
C ILE A 112 12.08 -26.54 -12.92
N SER A 113 12.56 -27.40 -12.00
CA SER A 113 12.93 -28.78 -12.33
C SER A 113 11.75 -29.69 -12.68
N LYS A 114 10.52 -29.28 -12.35
CA LYS A 114 9.26 -30.00 -12.65
C LYS A 114 8.51 -29.42 -13.86
N LEU A 115 9.02 -28.32 -14.43
CA LEU A 115 8.49 -27.64 -15.60
C LEU A 115 9.54 -27.69 -16.71
N SER A 116 9.72 -28.86 -17.33
CA SER A 116 10.25 -28.89 -18.70
C SER A 116 9.11 -28.42 -19.62
N PRO A 117 9.18 -27.25 -20.28
CA PRO A 117 8.17 -26.88 -21.25
C PRO A 117 8.43 -27.66 -22.56
N PRO A 118 7.38 -28.04 -23.32
CA PRO A 118 7.55 -28.30 -24.74
C PRO A 118 8.04 -27.01 -25.42
N GLU A 119 9.00 -27.10 -26.34
CA GLU A 119 9.70 -25.99 -27.00
C GLU A 119 8.80 -25.04 -27.83
N SER A 120 7.47 -25.14 -27.77
CA SER A 120 6.52 -24.31 -28.53
C SER A 120 5.90 -23.13 -27.76
N MET A 121 6.16 -22.94 -26.46
CA MET A 121 5.49 -21.90 -25.65
C MET A 121 6.29 -20.60 -25.42
N SER A 122 7.49 -20.45 -25.99
CA SER A 122 8.36 -19.30 -25.68
C SER A 122 7.95 -17.96 -26.34
N GLN A 123 6.83 -17.89 -27.06
CA GLN A 123 6.33 -16.67 -27.70
C GLN A 123 4.96 -16.14 -27.20
N GLY A 124 4.38 -16.66 -26.10
CA GLY A 124 2.99 -16.31 -25.70
C GLY A 124 2.68 -16.15 -24.21
N CYS A 125 3.66 -15.88 -23.33
CA CYS A 125 3.43 -15.86 -21.87
C CYS A 125 3.13 -14.49 -21.25
N HIS A 126 2.83 -13.48 -22.07
CA HIS A 126 2.63 -12.10 -21.62
C HIS A 126 1.60 -11.37 -22.48
N CYS A 127 1.02 -10.32 -21.90
CA CYS A 127 0.05 -9.45 -22.56
C CYS A 127 0.21 -8.01 -22.07
N LYS A 128 -0.08 -7.02 -22.92
CA LYS A 128 0.00 -5.60 -22.52
C LYS A 128 -1.33 -5.06 -22.04
N ILE A 129 -1.26 -4.14 -21.08
CA ILE A 129 -2.39 -3.31 -20.67
C ILE A 129 -2.63 -2.25 -21.77
N GLN A 130 -3.75 -2.35 -22.46
CA GLN A 130 -4.16 -1.37 -23.48
C GLN A 130 -4.67 -0.08 -22.83
N SER A 131 -5.55 -0.23 -21.84
CA SER A 131 -6.15 0.88 -21.11
C SER A 131 -6.56 0.47 -19.70
N ILE A 132 -6.64 1.44 -18.83
CA ILE A 132 -7.23 1.33 -17.50
C ILE A 132 -8.22 2.48 -17.34
N SER A 133 -9.22 2.35 -16.46
CA SER A 133 -10.12 3.41 -16.04
C SER A 133 -10.68 3.09 -14.66
N TYR A 134 -11.30 4.07 -14.01
CA TYR A 134 -11.99 3.83 -12.75
C TYR A 134 -13.34 4.56 -12.69
N SER A 135 -14.30 3.97 -11.99
CA SER A 135 -15.61 4.56 -11.70
C SER A 135 -15.80 4.68 -10.20
N VAL A 136 -16.27 5.83 -9.72
CA VAL A 136 -16.62 6.05 -8.31
C VAL A 136 -18.05 5.60 -8.09
N TYR A 137 -18.25 4.70 -7.14
CA TYR A 137 -19.57 4.22 -6.76
C TYR A 137 -19.96 4.70 -5.35
N ARG A 138 -21.26 4.75 -5.11
CA ARG A 138 -21.85 4.90 -3.78
C ARG A 138 -23.12 4.05 -3.71
N ILE A 139 -23.16 3.14 -2.74
CA ILE A 139 -24.30 2.24 -2.51
C ILE A 139 -24.81 2.41 -1.08
N GLN A 140 -26.12 2.29 -0.90
CA GLN A 140 -26.74 2.34 0.42
C GLN A 140 -26.58 1.03 1.19
N LEU A 141 -26.39 1.14 2.51
CA LEU A 141 -26.41 0.02 3.44
C LEU A 141 -27.72 -0.02 4.23
N CYS A 142 -28.23 -1.23 4.51
CA CYS A 142 -29.44 -1.43 5.32
C CYS A 142 -29.23 -1.07 6.80
N ALA A 143 -27.98 -1.10 7.26
CA ALA A 143 -27.57 -0.91 8.65
C ALA A 143 -26.18 -0.27 8.71
N PRO A 144 -25.81 0.40 9.82
CA PRO A 144 -24.48 0.99 9.97
C PRO A 144 -23.38 -0.07 9.82
N PRO A 145 -22.20 0.29 9.27
CA PRO A 145 -21.03 -0.57 9.35
C PRO A 145 -20.72 -0.90 10.81
N THR A 146 -20.40 -2.17 11.08
CA THR A 146 -20.16 -2.62 12.46
C THR A 146 -18.92 -1.99 13.11
N SER A 147 -18.06 -1.32 12.36
CA SER A 147 -16.93 -0.54 12.88
C SER A 147 -17.30 0.89 13.30
N SER A 148 -18.49 1.38 12.97
CA SER A 148 -18.89 2.75 13.29
C SER A 148 -19.28 2.88 14.77
N ALA A 149 -18.79 3.94 15.42
CA ALA A 149 -19.27 4.31 16.74
C ALA A 149 -20.74 4.76 16.64
N LEU A 150 -21.60 4.30 17.54
CA LEU A 150 -23.06 4.54 17.60
C LEU A 150 -23.48 6.05 17.73
N TYR A 151 -22.56 6.99 17.50
CA TYR A 151 -22.74 8.44 17.72
C TYR A 151 -23.13 9.23 16.46
N HIS A 152 -23.50 8.57 15.36
CA HIS A 152 -24.03 9.27 14.19
C HIS A 152 -25.53 9.09 14.04
N ASP A 153 -26.24 10.20 14.29
CA ASP A 153 -27.68 10.46 14.12
C ASP A 153 -28.08 10.45 12.62
N ARG A 154 -27.53 9.52 11.84
CA ARG A 154 -27.85 9.35 10.41
C ARG A 154 -28.77 8.13 10.29
N SER A 155 -29.93 8.33 9.67
CA SER A 155 -30.87 7.25 9.35
C SER A 155 -30.48 6.46 8.09
N ILE A 156 -29.46 6.91 7.34
CA ILE A 156 -29.02 6.30 6.08
C ILE A 156 -27.49 6.20 6.08
N PHE A 157 -26.99 5.02 5.71
CA PHE A 157 -25.56 4.69 5.66
C PHE A 157 -25.15 4.37 4.23
N TYR A 158 -23.92 4.70 3.86
CA TYR A 158 -23.41 4.51 2.51
C TYR A 158 -22.05 3.84 2.53
N ARG A 159 -21.78 3.07 1.49
CA ARG A 159 -20.46 2.57 1.13
C ARG A 159 -19.99 3.25 -0.15
N GLU A 160 -18.81 3.84 -0.10
CA GLU A 160 -18.16 4.47 -1.25
C GLU A 160 -16.86 3.74 -1.58
N GLY A 161 -16.52 3.72 -2.87
CA GLY A 161 -15.32 3.10 -3.39
C GLY A 161 -15.16 3.31 -4.89
N PHE A 162 -14.23 2.58 -5.49
CA PHE A 162 -13.89 2.67 -6.89
C PHE A 162 -13.96 1.30 -7.56
N ILE A 163 -14.43 1.27 -8.80
CA ILE A 163 -14.37 0.10 -9.68
C ILE A 163 -13.28 0.36 -10.72
N LEU A 164 -12.21 -0.42 -10.69
CA LEU A 164 -11.18 -0.43 -11.72
C LEU A 164 -11.65 -1.27 -12.90
N SER A 165 -11.42 -0.78 -14.11
CA SER A 165 -11.59 -1.53 -15.35
C SER A 165 -10.26 -1.52 -16.10
N LEU A 166 -9.70 -2.70 -16.34
CA LEU A 166 -8.43 -2.91 -17.02
C LEU A 166 -8.67 -3.70 -18.30
N THR A 167 -8.25 -3.15 -19.43
CA THR A 167 -8.39 -3.77 -20.75
C THR A 167 -7.01 -4.21 -21.24
N LEU A 168 -6.92 -5.48 -21.62
CA LEU A 168 -5.76 -6.11 -22.24
C LEU A 168 -5.76 -5.88 -23.76
N GLU A 169 -4.61 -6.05 -24.40
CA GLU A 169 -4.45 -5.84 -25.85
C GLU A 169 -5.27 -6.81 -26.72
N ASP A 170 -5.67 -7.95 -26.16
CA ASP A 170 -6.58 -8.92 -26.79
C ASP A 170 -8.08 -8.53 -26.64
N GLY A 171 -8.36 -7.40 -25.98
CA GLY A 171 -9.71 -6.91 -25.72
C GLY A 171 -10.36 -7.44 -24.44
N SER A 172 -9.69 -8.35 -23.71
CA SER A 172 -10.20 -8.87 -22.45
C SER A 172 -10.24 -7.77 -21.38
N ILE A 173 -11.33 -7.74 -20.61
CA ILE A 173 -11.53 -6.74 -19.56
C ILE A 173 -11.57 -7.44 -18.21
N GLY A 174 -10.77 -6.98 -17.27
CA GLY A 174 -10.85 -7.36 -15.87
C GLY A 174 -11.32 -6.20 -15.01
N TYR A 175 -12.17 -6.52 -14.03
CA TYR A 175 -12.67 -5.55 -13.06
C TYR A 175 -12.12 -5.82 -11.68
N GLY A 176 -11.88 -4.76 -10.91
CA GLY A 176 -11.44 -4.87 -9.53
C GLY A 176 -12.09 -3.79 -8.68
N GLU A 177 -12.34 -4.09 -7.41
CA GLU A 177 -12.92 -3.14 -6.47
C GLU A 177 -11.86 -2.57 -5.53
N VAL A 178 -11.87 -1.26 -5.35
CA VAL A 178 -11.02 -0.53 -4.40
C VAL A 178 -11.96 0.13 -3.40
N ALA A 179 -12.06 -0.46 -2.21
CA ALA A 179 -13.02 -0.07 -1.19
C ALA A 179 -12.29 0.19 0.14
N PRO A 180 -11.69 1.38 0.35
CA PRO A 180 -11.03 1.73 1.61
C PRO A 180 -12.04 1.82 2.77
N LEU A 181 -11.71 1.31 3.95
CA LEU A 181 -12.58 1.43 5.14
C LEU A 181 -12.37 2.78 5.84
N GLU A 182 -13.39 3.31 6.53
CA GLU A 182 -13.27 4.56 7.30
C GLU A 182 -12.18 4.51 8.39
N ILE A 183 -11.93 3.31 8.94
CA ILE A 183 -10.90 3.06 9.97
C ILE A 183 -9.51 2.75 9.39
N SER A 184 -9.38 2.66 8.06
CA SER A 184 -8.10 2.42 7.42
C SER A 184 -7.22 3.68 7.42
N GLN A 185 -5.90 3.52 7.20
CA GLN A 185 -4.99 4.67 7.09
C GLN A 185 -5.22 5.50 5.82
N GLU A 186 -5.94 4.96 4.85
CA GLU A 186 -6.23 5.55 3.55
C GLU A 186 -7.64 6.16 3.54
N ASN A 187 -7.81 7.30 2.88
CA ASN A 187 -9.12 7.90 2.64
C ASN A 187 -9.44 7.92 1.14
N LEU A 188 -10.68 8.19 0.76
CA LEU A 188 -11.13 8.17 -0.64
C LEU A 188 -10.33 9.13 -1.54
N LEU A 189 -9.90 10.29 -1.02
CA LEU A 189 -9.13 11.27 -1.78
C LEU A 189 -7.73 10.71 -2.08
N ASP A 190 -7.01 10.25 -1.05
CA ASP A 190 -5.67 9.69 -1.19
C ASP A 190 -5.66 8.48 -2.12
N VAL A 191 -6.68 7.63 -2.01
CA VAL A 191 -6.90 6.48 -2.89
C VAL A 191 -7.09 6.94 -4.33
N GLU A 192 -7.94 7.94 -4.59
CA GLU A 192 -8.16 8.43 -5.95
C GLU A 192 -6.89 9.04 -6.56
N GLU A 193 -6.12 9.81 -5.80
CA GLU A 193 -4.84 10.36 -6.25
C GLU A 193 -3.84 9.25 -6.62
N GLN A 194 -3.78 8.17 -5.82
CA GLN A 194 -2.96 7.00 -6.14
C GLN A 194 -3.48 6.23 -7.36
N LEU A 195 -4.81 6.14 -7.56
CA LEU A 195 -5.39 5.54 -8.76
C LEU A 195 -5.08 6.35 -10.02
N ARG A 196 -5.12 7.69 -9.94
CA ARG A 196 -4.70 8.57 -11.04
C ARG A 196 -3.22 8.41 -11.39
N PHE A 197 -2.37 8.25 -10.39
CA PHE A 197 -0.96 7.90 -10.60
C PHE A 197 -0.81 6.55 -11.33
N LEU A 198 -1.47 5.50 -10.80
CA LEU A 198 -1.43 4.15 -11.36
C LEU A 198 -1.93 4.12 -12.81
N PHE A 199 -2.99 4.87 -13.10
CA PHE A 199 -3.55 4.99 -14.43
C PHE A 199 -2.49 5.38 -15.47
N HIS A 200 -1.64 6.35 -15.14
CA HIS A 200 -0.59 6.84 -16.03
C HIS A 200 0.52 5.80 -16.21
N VAL A 201 1.03 5.22 -15.12
CA VAL A 201 2.19 4.31 -15.17
C VAL A 201 1.86 2.92 -15.70
N MET A 202 0.59 2.50 -15.66
CA MET A 202 0.18 1.16 -16.10
C MET A 202 -0.08 1.05 -17.60
N LYS A 203 -0.28 2.16 -18.32
CA LYS A 203 -0.61 2.11 -19.74
C LYS A 203 0.54 1.52 -20.56
N GLY A 204 0.26 0.48 -21.33
CA GLY A 204 1.24 -0.21 -22.16
C GLY A 204 2.18 -1.15 -21.39
N VAL A 205 1.97 -1.32 -20.09
CA VAL A 205 2.78 -2.21 -19.25
C VAL A 205 2.47 -3.67 -19.58
N THR A 206 3.53 -4.49 -19.64
CA THR A 206 3.43 -5.93 -19.83
C THR A 206 3.03 -6.63 -18.53
N ILE A 207 1.94 -7.39 -18.58
CA ILE A 207 1.49 -8.37 -17.60
C ILE A 207 2.05 -9.74 -17.97
N ASN A 208 2.48 -10.50 -16.95
CA ASN A 208 2.93 -11.87 -17.10
C ASN A 208 1.85 -12.85 -16.63
N TYR A 209 1.56 -13.89 -17.39
CA TYR A 209 0.58 -14.91 -17.02
C TYR A 209 0.99 -15.80 -15.82
N PHE A 210 2.19 -15.60 -15.23
CA PHE A 210 2.59 -16.18 -13.95
C PHE A 210 2.12 -15.40 -12.72
N LEU A 211 1.52 -14.22 -12.87
CA LEU A 211 0.97 -13.45 -11.75
C LEU A 211 -0.01 -14.25 -10.85
N PRO A 212 -0.91 -15.10 -11.39
CA PRO A 212 -1.81 -15.95 -10.61
C PRO A 212 -1.13 -16.93 -9.65
N MET A 213 0.20 -17.08 -9.69
CA MET A 213 0.92 -17.92 -8.72
C MET A 213 0.88 -17.38 -7.29
N LEU A 214 0.63 -16.08 -7.09
CA LEU A 214 0.52 -15.42 -5.77
C LEU A 214 1.73 -15.66 -4.82
N LYS A 215 2.92 -15.88 -5.38
CA LYS A 215 4.16 -16.20 -4.63
C LYS A 215 5.18 -15.07 -4.80
N SER A 216 4.80 -13.88 -4.35
CA SER A 216 5.54 -12.62 -4.59
C SER A 216 5.65 -12.24 -6.08
N SER A 217 4.81 -12.84 -6.93
CA SER A 217 4.71 -12.54 -8.35
C SER A 217 4.18 -11.12 -8.58
N PHE A 218 3.13 -10.71 -7.86
CA PHE A 218 2.60 -9.34 -7.90
C PHE A 218 3.58 -8.36 -7.29
N SER A 219 4.11 -8.63 -6.08
CA SER A 219 5.10 -7.76 -5.45
C SER A 219 6.33 -7.54 -6.36
N SER A 220 6.84 -8.61 -6.97
CA SER A 220 7.96 -8.49 -7.92
C SER A 220 7.58 -7.72 -9.19
N TRP A 221 6.36 -7.87 -9.70
CA TRP A 221 5.91 -7.17 -10.89
C TRP A 221 5.68 -5.68 -10.62
N ILE A 222 5.04 -5.33 -9.51
CA ILE A 222 4.85 -3.93 -9.06
C ILE A 222 6.22 -3.25 -8.92
N TRP A 223 7.17 -3.90 -8.25
CA TRP A 223 8.51 -3.33 -8.06
C TRP A 223 9.31 -3.25 -9.38
N LYS A 224 9.50 -4.38 -10.07
CA LYS A 224 10.42 -4.45 -11.21
C LYS A 224 9.86 -3.85 -12.49
N THR A 225 8.54 -3.91 -12.67
CA THR A 225 7.89 -3.47 -13.91
C THR A 225 7.33 -2.06 -13.77
N LEU A 226 6.64 -1.75 -12.65
CA LEU A 226 6.08 -0.40 -12.44
C LEU A 226 7.07 0.55 -11.77
N GLY A 227 8.14 0.03 -11.13
CA GLY A 227 9.08 0.87 -10.38
C GLY A 227 8.51 1.41 -9.07
N ILE A 228 7.42 0.82 -8.56
CA ILE A 228 6.71 1.27 -7.37
C ILE A 228 7.14 0.42 -6.17
N PRO A 229 7.63 1.03 -5.06
CA PRO A 229 7.83 0.30 -3.81
C PRO A 229 6.52 -0.37 -3.36
N VAL A 230 6.56 -1.66 -3.07
CA VAL A 230 5.33 -2.42 -2.77
C VAL A 230 4.65 -1.88 -1.51
N CYS A 231 5.44 -1.44 -0.53
CA CYS A 231 4.97 -0.78 0.69
C CYS A 231 4.32 0.60 0.48
N SER A 232 4.44 1.24 -0.69
CA SER A 232 3.83 2.56 -0.94
C SER A 232 2.42 2.49 -1.53
N LEU A 233 1.97 1.31 -1.97
CA LEU A 233 0.58 1.14 -2.42
C LEU A 233 -0.34 0.97 -1.22
N PHE A 234 -1.46 1.69 -1.23
CA PHE A 234 -2.47 1.49 -0.23
C PHE A 234 -3.09 0.09 -0.36
N PRO A 235 -3.49 -0.54 0.76
CA PRO A 235 -4.04 -1.88 0.75
C PRO A 235 -5.24 -2.06 -0.19
N SER A 236 -6.22 -1.16 -0.13
CA SER A 236 -7.41 -1.27 -0.98
C SER A 236 -7.07 -1.12 -2.47
N VAL A 237 -6.16 -0.20 -2.80
CA VAL A 237 -5.67 0.03 -4.16
C VAL A 237 -4.97 -1.20 -4.70
N ARG A 238 -4.07 -1.79 -3.90
CA ARG A 238 -3.38 -3.02 -4.28
C ARG A 238 -4.36 -4.17 -4.47
N CYS A 239 -5.36 -4.31 -3.60
CA CYS A 239 -6.38 -5.34 -3.71
C CYS A 239 -7.18 -5.22 -5.01
N GLY A 240 -7.70 -4.02 -5.32
CA GLY A 240 -8.43 -3.80 -6.56
C GLY A 240 -7.57 -3.98 -7.81
N LEU A 241 -6.30 -3.62 -7.76
CA LEU A 241 -5.34 -3.83 -8.85
C LEU A 241 -5.09 -5.33 -9.10
N GLU A 242 -4.77 -6.09 -8.06
CA GLU A 242 -4.57 -7.54 -8.18
C GLU A 242 -5.85 -8.22 -8.68
N MET A 243 -7.02 -7.83 -8.17
CA MET A 243 -8.33 -8.33 -8.61
C MET A 243 -8.58 -8.08 -10.10
N ALA A 244 -8.38 -6.85 -10.57
CA ALA A 244 -8.58 -6.47 -11.96
C ALA A 244 -7.66 -7.25 -12.90
N ILE A 245 -6.38 -7.42 -12.52
CA ILE A 245 -5.41 -8.19 -13.31
C ILE A 245 -5.78 -9.68 -13.34
N LEU A 246 -6.12 -10.28 -12.19
CA LEU A 246 -6.52 -11.69 -12.13
C LEU A 246 -7.77 -11.95 -12.99
N ASN A 247 -8.77 -11.07 -12.89
CA ASN A 247 -9.99 -11.17 -13.70
C ASN A 247 -9.69 -10.99 -15.20
N ALA A 248 -8.80 -10.06 -15.56
CA ALA A 248 -8.41 -9.86 -16.95
C ALA A 248 -7.69 -11.08 -17.54
N ILE A 249 -6.78 -11.71 -16.77
CA ILE A 249 -6.07 -12.94 -17.17
C ILE A 249 -7.07 -14.11 -17.30
N ALA A 250 -8.01 -14.24 -16.37
CA ALA A 250 -9.06 -15.26 -16.42
C ALA A 250 -9.88 -15.12 -17.72
N MET A 251 -10.31 -13.90 -18.04
CA MET A 251 -11.04 -13.58 -19.27
C MET A 251 -10.25 -13.87 -20.54
N SER A 252 -8.97 -13.47 -20.59
CA SER A 252 -8.07 -13.73 -21.73
C SER A 252 -7.91 -15.23 -22.02
N HIS A 253 -7.87 -16.05 -20.98
CA HIS A 253 -7.79 -17.51 -21.11
C HIS A 253 -9.15 -18.21 -21.26
N GLY A 254 -10.27 -17.48 -21.27
CA GLY A 254 -11.61 -18.07 -21.26
C GLY A 254 -11.85 -19.01 -20.06
N SER A 255 -11.21 -18.72 -18.92
CA SER A 255 -11.21 -19.56 -17.71
C SER A 255 -11.68 -18.77 -16.49
N SER A 256 -11.95 -19.43 -15.37
CA SER A 256 -12.34 -18.76 -14.12
C SER A 256 -11.14 -18.27 -13.32
N LEU A 257 -11.34 -17.28 -12.44
CA LEU A 257 -10.31 -16.86 -11.47
C LEU A 257 -9.80 -18.05 -10.63
N LEU A 258 -10.70 -18.95 -10.21
CA LEU A 258 -10.32 -20.16 -9.49
C LEU A 258 -9.37 -21.05 -10.30
N ASN A 259 -9.67 -21.28 -11.58
CA ASN A 259 -8.88 -22.16 -12.44
C ASN A 259 -7.48 -21.60 -12.73
N ILE A 260 -7.33 -20.28 -12.87
CA ILE A 260 -6.00 -19.68 -13.06
C ILE A 260 -5.15 -19.69 -11.78
N LEU A 261 -5.79 -19.60 -10.60
CA LEU A 261 -5.11 -19.72 -9.31
C LEU A 261 -4.79 -21.18 -8.96
N TYR A 262 -5.62 -22.12 -9.39
CA TYR A 262 -5.48 -23.56 -9.16
C TYR A 262 -5.67 -24.38 -10.45
N PRO A 263 -4.66 -24.42 -11.34
CA PRO A 263 -4.77 -25.19 -12.58
C PRO A 263 -4.85 -26.69 -12.27
N LEU A 264 -6.00 -27.31 -12.53
CA LEU A 264 -6.20 -28.74 -12.34
C LEU A 264 -5.38 -29.52 -13.38
N ARG A 265 -4.40 -30.33 -12.93
CA ARG A 265 -3.71 -31.30 -13.79
C ARG A 265 -4.66 -32.47 -14.07
N GLU A 266 -5.09 -32.61 -15.32
CA GLU A 266 -5.82 -33.75 -15.90
C GLU A 266 -7.00 -34.29 -15.06
N ARG A 267 -8.22 -33.80 -15.34
CA ARG A 267 -9.43 -34.61 -15.08
C ARG A 267 -9.91 -35.19 -16.41
N THR A 268 -10.14 -36.50 -16.42
CA THR A 268 -11.01 -37.16 -17.39
C THR A 268 -12.42 -36.55 -17.29
N GLU A 269 -13.06 -36.40 -18.45
CA GLU A 269 -14.29 -35.62 -18.71
C GLU A 269 -15.53 -36.05 -17.89
N GLU A 270 -15.44 -37.07 -17.03
CA GLU A 270 -16.59 -37.70 -16.34
C GLU A 270 -16.82 -37.23 -14.88
N LYS A 271 -16.04 -36.28 -14.34
CA LYS A 271 -16.32 -35.62 -13.03
C LYS A 271 -16.37 -34.10 -13.12
N SER A 272 -16.88 -33.60 -14.24
CA SER A 272 -17.38 -32.23 -14.37
C SER A 272 -18.73 -32.16 -13.65
N GLU A 273 -19.02 -31.07 -12.93
CA GLU A 273 -20.35 -30.71 -12.37
C GLU A 273 -20.77 -31.16 -10.95
N ASN A 274 -19.85 -31.51 -10.04
CA ASN A 274 -20.17 -31.24 -8.62
C ASN A 274 -19.73 -29.81 -8.30
N LEU A 275 -20.66 -28.88 -8.57
CA LEU A 275 -20.60 -27.44 -8.29
C LEU A 275 -20.09 -27.21 -6.86
N ALA A 276 -18.80 -26.88 -6.73
CA ALA A 276 -18.23 -26.52 -5.45
C ALA A 276 -18.94 -25.26 -4.94
N SER A 277 -19.39 -25.30 -3.71
CA SER A 277 -19.95 -24.17 -3.00
C SER A 277 -19.12 -23.96 -1.74
N ILE A 278 -19.09 -22.72 -1.24
CA ILE A 278 -18.43 -22.41 0.04
C ILE A 278 -19.48 -22.05 1.07
N ARG A 279 -19.27 -22.46 2.33
CA ARG A 279 -20.17 -22.12 3.42
C ARG A 279 -19.98 -20.68 3.84
N ILE A 280 -21.09 -19.98 4.10
CA ILE A 280 -21.07 -18.59 4.56
C ILE A 280 -21.37 -18.54 6.05
N CYS A 281 -20.62 -17.72 6.77
CA CYS A 281 -20.88 -17.41 8.17
C CYS A 281 -21.86 -16.23 8.24
N ALA A 282 -22.98 -16.42 8.94
CA ALA A 282 -23.92 -15.34 9.21
C ALA A 282 -23.28 -14.32 10.17
N LEU A 283 -23.66 -13.06 10.03
CA LEU A 283 -23.25 -11.97 10.91
C LEU A 283 -24.48 -11.44 11.65
N ILE A 284 -24.36 -11.28 12.97
CA ILE A 284 -25.38 -10.69 13.84
C ILE A 284 -24.74 -9.56 14.63
N ASP A 285 -25.39 -8.39 14.65
CA ASP A 285 -25.08 -7.35 15.62
C ASP A 285 -25.81 -7.64 16.94
N SER A 286 -25.16 -7.39 18.08
CA SER A 286 -25.74 -7.67 19.38
C SER A 286 -26.56 -6.49 19.93
N SER A 287 -26.99 -5.54 19.11
CA SER A 287 -27.83 -4.40 19.53
C SER A 287 -29.29 -4.84 19.82
N GLY A 288 -29.53 -5.49 20.97
CA GLY A 288 -30.84 -5.98 21.40
C GLY A 288 -30.78 -6.70 22.75
N THR A 289 -31.92 -7.18 23.24
CA THR A 289 -31.96 -8.06 24.41
C THR A 289 -31.40 -9.46 24.08
N PRO A 290 -30.87 -10.22 25.06
CA PRO A 290 -30.41 -11.59 24.83
C PRO A 290 -31.42 -12.49 24.09
N GLU A 291 -32.71 -12.37 24.40
CA GLU A 291 -33.77 -13.15 23.76
C GLU A 291 -34.05 -12.69 22.31
N GLU A 292 -33.94 -11.40 21.99
CA GLU A 292 -34.05 -10.90 20.62
C GLU A 292 -32.91 -11.40 19.74
N VAL A 293 -31.67 -11.30 20.22
CA VAL A 293 -30.49 -11.78 19.49
C VAL A 293 -30.55 -13.30 19.32
N ALA A 294 -31.00 -14.04 20.33
CA ALA A 294 -31.16 -15.48 20.25
C ALA A 294 -32.24 -15.91 19.25
N ARG A 295 -33.36 -15.16 19.13
CA ARG A 295 -34.37 -15.40 18.09
C ARG A 295 -33.81 -15.21 16.69
N ILE A 296 -33.09 -14.11 16.43
CA ILE A 296 -32.42 -13.87 15.15
C ILE A 296 -31.46 -15.02 14.81
N ALA A 297 -30.70 -15.51 15.81
CA ALA A 297 -29.79 -16.62 15.62
C ALA A 297 -30.52 -17.93 15.26
N VAL A 298 -31.67 -18.22 15.88
CA VAL A 298 -32.52 -19.38 15.53
C VAL A 298 -33.02 -19.25 14.09
N ASP A 299 -33.55 -18.09 13.70
CA ASP A 299 -34.05 -17.87 12.34
C ASP A 299 -32.95 -18.14 11.29
N LEU A 300 -31.72 -17.69 11.53
CA LEU A 300 -30.57 -17.96 10.66
C LEU A 300 -30.21 -19.45 10.59
N VAL A 301 -30.29 -20.18 11.69
CA VAL A 301 -30.07 -21.64 11.68
C VAL A 301 -31.15 -22.34 10.86
N GLU A 302 -32.41 -21.92 10.99
CA GLU A 302 -33.54 -22.45 10.20
C GLU A 302 -33.42 -22.14 8.70
N GLU A 303 -32.87 -20.97 8.36
CA GLU A 303 -32.48 -20.61 6.97
C GLU A 303 -31.42 -21.58 6.41
N GLY A 304 -30.56 -22.15 7.27
CA GLY A 304 -29.56 -23.15 6.91
C GLY A 304 -28.11 -22.74 7.21
N PHE A 305 -27.88 -21.68 7.98
CA PHE A 305 -26.53 -21.31 8.40
C PHE A 305 -25.96 -22.31 9.43
N THR A 306 -24.72 -22.76 9.23
CA THR A 306 -24.03 -23.66 10.17
C THR A 306 -23.04 -22.93 11.09
N ALA A 307 -22.77 -21.66 10.80
CA ALA A 307 -21.86 -20.82 11.58
C ALA A 307 -22.40 -19.40 11.71
N ILE A 308 -22.35 -18.86 12.93
CA ILE A 308 -22.85 -17.52 13.27
C ILE A 308 -21.75 -16.74 13.97
N LYS A 309 -21.47 -15.53 13.47
CA LYS A 309 -20.59 -14.55 14.13
C LYS A 309 -21.43 -13.46 14.79
N ILE A 310 -21.22 -13.25 16.08
CA ILE A 310 -21.90 -12.22 16.88
C ILE A 310 -20.91 -11.14 17.27
N LYS A 311 -21.21 -9.88 16.95
CA LYS A 311 -20.43 -8.75 17.46
C LYS A 311 -20.66 -8.58 18.96
N VAL A 312 -19.59 -8.57 19.75
CA VAL A 312 -19.62 -8.34 21.20
C VAL A 312 -18.86 -7.05 21.52
N ALA A 313 -18.68 -6.74 22.81
CA ALA A 313 -18.09 -5.48 23.26
C ALA A 313 -18.86 -4.24 22.78
N ARG A 314 -20.18 -4.39 22.64
CA ARG A 314 -21.11 -3.30 22.26
C ARG A 314 -21.74 -2.64 23.47
N ARG A 315 -21.64 -3.27 24.63
CA ARG A 315 -22.23 -2.82 25.88
C ARG A 315 -21.16 -2.35 26.86
N ALA A 316 -21.59 -1.58 27.85
CA ALA A 316 -20.69 -1.06 28.87
C ALA A 316 -20.16 -2.17 29.80
N ASP A 317 -20.98 -3.18 30.14
CA ASP A 317 -20.58 -4.32 30.98
C ASP A 317 -20.42 -5.60 30.14
N PRO A 318 -19.22 -6.22 30.11
CA PRO A 318 -18.99 -7.49 29.43
C PRO A 318 -19.88 -8.65 29.93
N VAL A 319 -20.46 -8.54 31.14
CA VAL A 319 -21.43 -9.53 31.65
C VAL A 319 -22.69 -9.56 30.79
N GLU A 320 -23.16 -8.40 30.32
CA GLU A 320 -24.35 -8.32 29.47
C GLU A 320 -24.08 -8.92 28.09
N ASP A 321 -22.89 -8.67 27.52
CA ASP A 321 -22.45 -9.33 26.29
C ASP A 321 -22.35 -10.85 26.49
N ALA A 322 -21.84 -11.32 27.63
CA ALA A 322 -21.80 -12.75 27.94
C ALA A 322 -23.21 -13.35 28.02
N ALA A 323 -24.17 -12.68 28.67
CA ALA A 323 -25.55 -13.16 28.77
C ALA A 323 -26.22 -13.38 27.39
N VAL A 324 -25.90 -12.55 26.39
CA VAL A 324 -26.34 -12.74 24.99
C VAL A 324 -25.81 -14.06 24.44
N ILE A 325 -24.52 -14.33 24.58
CA ILE A 325 -23.89 -15.55 24.07
C ILE A 325 -24.46 -16.80 24.75
N GLN A 326 -24.71 -16.71 26.06
CA GLN A 326 -25.29 -17.81 26.83
C GLN A 326 -26.71 -18.16 26.37
N GLU A 327 -27.57 -17.16 26.15
CA GLU A 327 -28.94 -17.39 25.68
C GLU A 327 -28.97 -17.86 24.22
N VAL A 328 -28.13 -17.28 23.35
CA VAL A 328 -28.00 -17.76 21.96
C VAL A 328 -27.60 -19.23 21.94
N ARG A 329 -26.52 -19.61 22.64
CA ARG A 329 -26.03 -21.00 22.66
C ARG A 329 -27.08 -21.97 23.19
N LYS A 330 -27.85 -21.58 24.21
CA LYS A 330 -28.95 -22.37 24.76
C LYS A 330 -30.05 -22.65 23.73
N LYS A 331 -30.34 -21.71 22.83
CA LYS A 331 -31.39 -21.84 21.81
C LYS A 331 -30.91 -22.58 20.56
N VAL A 332 -29.70 -22.26 20.05
CA VAL A 332 -29.18 -22.85 18.80
C VAL A 332 -28.46 -24.19 19.00
N GLY A 333 -28.12 -24.56 20.25
CA GLY A 333 -27.45 -25.81 20.59
C GLY A 333 -25.96 -25.83 20.24
N CYS A 334 -25.24 -26.90 20.57
CA CYS A 334 -23.77 -26.99 20.45
C CYS A 334 -23.24 -27.38 19.05
N HIS A 335 -24.12 -27.72 18.12
CA HIS A 335 -23.78 -28.16 16.76
C HIS A 335 -23.53 -27.00 15.79
N ILE A 336 -23.93 -25.77 16.18
CA ILE A 336 -23.69 -24.55 15.41
C ILE A 336 -22.34 -23.94 15.84
N ASP A 337 -21.50 -23.64 14.87
CA ASP A 337 -20.24 -22.94 15.11
C ASP A 337 -20.55 -21.49 15.51
N LEU A 338 -20.30 -21.16 16.77
CA LEU A 338 -20.54 -19.81 17.30
C LEU A 338 -19.22 -19.08 17.44
N ARG A 339 -19.11 -17.94 16.77
CA ARG A 339 -17.96 -17.03 16.78
C ARG A 339 -18.39 -15.73 17.42
N VAL A 340 -17.49 -15.10 18.15
CA VAL A 340 -17.73 -13.76 18.69
C VAL A 340 -16.60 -12.82 18.29
N ASP A 341 -16.90 -11.55 18.14
CA ASP A 341 -15.95 -10.56 17.60
C ASP A 341 -16.05 -9.25 18.37
N ALA A 342 -14.98 -8.93 19.10
CA ALA A 342 -14.92 -7.80 20.01
C ALA A 342 -14.31 -6.54 19.37
N ASN A 343 -13.71 -6.66 18.18
CA ASN A 343 -12.99 -5.58 17.49
C ASN A 343 -12.09 -4.75 18.42
N ARG A 344 -11.34 -5.42 19.30
CA ARG A 344 -10.42 -4.79 20.27
C ARG A 344 -11.08 -3.78 21.22
N ASN A 345 -12.38 -3.83 21.45
CA ASN A 345 -13.05 -2.79 22.26
C ASN A 345 -12.91 -2.99 23.77
N TRP A 346 -12.58 -4.19 24.25
CA TRP A 346 -12.43 -4.45 25.68
C TRP A 346 -11.01 -4.17 26.19
N THR A 347 -10.94 -3.55 27.36
CA THR A 347 -9.74 -3.63 28.21
C THR A 347 -9.43 -5.08 28.55
N TYR A 348 -8.19 -5.35 28.95
CA TYR A 348 -7.77 -6.70 29.31
C TYR A 348 -8.67 -7.35 30.37
N GLU A 349 -8.98 -6.61 31.44
CA GLU A 349 -9.81 -7.07 32.55
C GLU A 349 -11.25 -7.36 32.11
N GLN A 350 -11.80 -6.52 31.24
CA GLN A 350 -13.13 -6.71 30.67
C GLN A 350 -13.20 -7.97 29.79
N ALA A 351 -12.19 -8.17 28.94
CA ALA A 351 -12.09 -9.35 28.08
C ALA A 351 -12.03 -10.63 28.93
N ILE A 352 -11.17 -10.66 29.96
CA ILE A 352 -11.05 -11.81 30.87
C ILE A 352 -12.36 -12.08 31.61
N LYS A 353 -13.05 -11.04 32.10
CA LYS A 353 -14.37 -11.17 32.74
C LYS A 353 -15.38 -11.83 31.81
N PHE A 354 -15.46 -11.39 30.56
CA PHE A 354 -16.30 -12.03 29.54
C PHE A 354 -15.87 -13.48 29.29
N GLY A 355 -14.57 -13.70 29.09
CA GLY A 355 -14.01 -15.02 28.76
C GLY A 355 -14.37 -16.09 29.79
N PHE A 356 -14.25 -15.78 31.09
CA PHE A 356 -14.64 -16.70 32.16
C PHE A 356 -16.13 -17.08 32.16
N LEU A 357 -17.00 -16.17 31.71
CA LEU A 357 -18.46 -16.40 31.69
C LEU A 357 -18.91 -17.24 30.49
N VAL A 358 -18.10 -17.30 29.42
CA VAL A 358 -18.46 -17.99 28.17
C VAL A 358 -17.57 -19.19 27.83
N LYS A 359 -16.53 -19.49 28.62
CA LYS A 359 -15.58 -20.58 28.36
C LYS A 359 -16.24 -21.95 28.14
N ASP A 360 -17.35 -22.22 28.84
CA ASP A 360 -18.05 -23.50 28.80
C ASP A 360 -19.14 -23.56 27.69
N TYR A 361 -19.26 -22.52 26.87
CA TYR A 361 -20.31 -22.39 25.83
C TYR A 361 -19.84 -22.78 24.42
N ASN A 362 -18.71 -23.50 24.32
CA ASN A 362 -18.18 -24.07 23.08
C ASN A 362 -18.09 -23.06 21.92
N LEU A 363 -17.42 -21.93 22.15
CA LEU A 363 -17.13 -20.98 21.08
C LEU A 363 -16.11 -21.58 20.11
N GLN A 364 -16.31 -21.40 18.81
CA GLN A 364 -15.31 -21.78 17.81
C GLN A 364 -14.07 -20.88 17.94
N TYR A 365 -14.28 -19.58 18.16
CA TYR A 365 -13.26 -18.63 18.60
C TYR A 365 -13.89 -17.29 19.02
N ILE A 366 -13.09 -16.49 19.75
CA ILE A 366 -13.26 -15.05 19.90
C ILE A 366 -12.25 -14.28 19.04
N GLU A 367 -12.72 -13.35 18.23
CA GLU A 367 -11.93 -12.49 17.35
C GLU A 367 -11.52 -11.22 18.11
N GLU A 368 -10.20 -10.99 18.18
CA GLU A 368 -9.57 -9.76 18.69
C GLU A 368 -10.14 -9.25 20.03
N PRO A 369 -10.03 -10.07 21.10
CA PRO A 369 -10.71 -9.83 22.39
C PRO A 369 -10.23 -8.60 23.16
N VAL A 370 -9.01 -8.11 22.89
CA VAL A 370 -8.31 -7.13 23.74
C VAL A 370 -7.87 -5.91 22.94
N GLN A 371 -7.84 -4.75 23.59
CA GLN A 371 -7.38 -3.48 23.01
C GLN A 371 -5.95 -3.51 22.47
N HIS A 372 -5.04 -4.19 23.18
CA HIS A 372 -3.62 -4.22 22.84
C HIS A 372 -3.19 -5.61 22.37
N GLU A 373 -2.58 -5.67 21.19
CA GLU A 373 -2.10 -6.93 20.57
C GLU A 373 -1.13 -7.72 21.46
N SER A 374 -0.37 -7.02 22.31
CA SER A 374 0.57 -7.62 23.26
C SER A 374 -0.10 -8.50 24.31
N ASP A 375 -1.38 -8.26 24.59
CA ASP A 375 -2.12 -8.97 25.62
C ASP A 375 -2.84 -10.21 25.08
N ILE A 376 -2.84 -10.44 23.76
CA ILE A 376 -3.55 -11.57 23.13
C ILE A 376 -3.05 -12.90 23.68
N ILE A 377 -1.73 -13.10 23.77
CA ILE A 377 -1.16 -14.35 24.28
C ILE A 377 -1.54 -14.55 25.75
N ARG A 378 -1.40 -13.50 26.55
CA ARG A 378 -1.78 -13.52 27.96
C ARG A 378 -3.26 -13.82 28.14
N TYR A 379 -4.13 -13.26 27.29
CA TYR A 379 -5.56 -13.56 27.28
C TYR A 379 -5.85 -15.03 26.93
N CYS A 380 -5.15 -15.58 25.94
CA CYS A 380 -5.26 -17.00 25.58
C CYS A 380 -4.96 -17.90 26.78
N GLU A 381 -3.84 -17.63 27.47
CA GLU A 381 -3.37 -18.40 28.62
C GLU A 381 -4.33 -18.31 29.82
N GLU A 382 -4.83 -17.11 30.15
CA GLU A 382 -5.68 -16.89 31.31
C GLU A 382 -7.16 -17.28 31.08
N SER A 383 -7.72 -17.04 29.89
CA SER A 383 -9.12 -17.36 29.59
C SER A 383 -9.33 -18.81 29.15
N GLY A 384 -8.33 -19.41 28.51
CA GLY A 384 -8.41 -20.73 27.88
C GLY A 384 -9.29 -20.79 26.62
N LEU A 385 -9.80 -19.66 26.14
CA LEU A 385 -10.67 -19.60 24.96
C LEU A 385 -9.87 -19.66 23.65
N PRO A 386 -10.42 -20.28 22.59
CA PRO A 386 -9.87 -20.18 21.25
C PRO A 386 -9.98 -18.75 20.72
N VAL A 387 -8.92 -18.22 20.13
CA VAL A 387 -8.81 -16.85 19.62
C VAL A 387 -8.58 -16.85 18.10
N ALA A 388 -9.17 -15.88 17.42
CA ALA A 388 -8.87 -15.54 16.04
C ALA A 388 -8.22 -14.15 15.94
N LEU A 389 -7.30 -14.00 14.98
CA LEU A 389 -6.66 -12.72 14.66
C LEU A 389 -7.33 -12.07 13.46
N ASP A 390 -7.59 -10.78 13.55
CA ASP A 390 -8.14 -9.91 12.49
C ASP A 390 -7.31 -8.61 12.44
N GLU A 391 -7.60 -7.61 13.28
CA GLU A 391 -6.85 -6.33 13.25
C GLU A 391 -5.34 -6.49 13.55
N THR A 392 -4.92 -7.59 14.19
CA THR A 392 -3.50 -7.92 14.43
C THR A 392 -2.74 -8.17 13.14
N ILE A 393 -3.41 -8.62 12.08
CA ILE A 393 -2.76 -8.96 10.81
C ILE A 393 -2.94 -7.90 9.73
N ASP A 394 -3.76 -6.86 9.96
CA ASP A 394 -4.03 -5.76 9.01
C ASP A 394 -2.75 -5.00 8.63
N ASN A 395 -1.97 -4.57 9.62
CA ASN A 395 -0.75 -3.79 9.42
C ASN A 395 0.51 -4.65 9.28
N CYS A 396 0.39 -5.81 8.65
CA CYS A 396 1.55 -6.66 8.39
C CYS A 396 2.54 -5.97 7.41
N PRO A 397 3.85 -5.94 7.73
CA PRO A 397 4.88 -5.53 6.79
C PRO A 397 4.83 -6.40 5.52
N GLU A 398 5.60 -6.06 4.48
CA GLU A 398 5.60 -6.80 3.21
C GLU A 398 5.68 -8.33 3.40
N ASN A 399 6.40 -8.79 4.43
CA ASN A 399 6.36 -10.18 4.85
C ASN A 399 5.51 -10.36 6.13
N PRO A 400 4.25 -10.84 6.01
CA PRO A 400 3.36 -11.05 7.16
C PRO A 400 3.88 -12.10 8.16
N LEU A 401 4.76 -13.01 7.72
CA LEU A 401 5.29 -14.08 8.58
C LEU A 401 6.03 -13.55 9.81
N ASN A 402 6.64 -12.36 9.72
CA ASN A 402 7.37 -11.76 10.83
C ASN A 402 6.46 -11.41 12.03
N VAL A 403 5.22 -11.06 11.74
CA VAL A 403 4.19 -10.77 12.75
C VAL A 403 3.61 -12.09 13.24
N LEU A 404 3.23 -12.97 12.31
CA LEU A 404 2.52 -14.22 12.60
C LEU A 404 3.31 -15.20 13.49
N VAL A 405 4.64 -15.24 13.37
CA VAL A 405 5.49 -16.12 14.21
C VAL A 405 5.32 -15.84 15.71
N LYS A 406 5.02 -14.58 16.10
CA LYS A 406 4.76 -14.22 17.51
C LYS A 406 3.46 -14.82 18.05
N TYR A 407 2.55 -15.15 17.15
CA TYR A 407 1.20 -15.62 17.44
C TYR A 407 1.02 -17.12 17.15
N ASN A 408 2.10 -17.89 17.20
CA ASN A 408 2.03 -19.35 17.07
C ASN A 408 1.59 -20.06 18.35
N HIS A 409 0.57 -19.51 19.03
CA HIS A 409 -0.03 -20.12 20.22
C HIS A 409 -1.09 -21.14 19.81
N HIS A 410 -1.25 -22.23 20.55
CA HIS A 410 -2.20 -23.30 20.20
C HIS A 410 -3.67 -22.89 20.38
N GLN A 411 -3.96 -21.92 21.25
CA GLN A 411 -5.29 -21.31 21.38
C GLN A 411 -5.59 -20.28 20.29
N ILE A 412 -4.60 -19.83 19.51
CA ILE A 412 -4.86 -19.03 18.32
C ILE A 412 -5.22 -20.00 17.20
N VAL A 413 -6.51 -20.14 16.92
CA VAL A 413 -7.04 -21.21 16.04
C VAL A 413 -7.39 -20.72 14.65
N ALA A 414 -7.50 -19.41 14.43
CA ALA A 414 -7.90 -18.85 13.13
C ALA A 414 -7.25 -17.51 12.82
N LEU A 415 -7.14 -17.22 11.53
CA LEU A 415 -6.80 -15.91 10.97
C LEU A 415 -7.95 -15.46 10.08
N VAL A 416 -8.53 -14.32 10.41
CA VAL A 416 -9.58 -13.65 9.63
C VAL A 416 -8.89 -12.70 8.67
N ILE A 417 -8.97 -13.03 7.38
CA ILE A 417 -8.20 -12.39 6.32
C ILE A 417 -9.15 -11.56 5.46
N LYS A 418 -8.98 -10.23 5.47
CA LYS A 418 -9.72 -9.30 4.62
C LYS A 418 -8.81 -8.78 3.50
N PRO A 419 -8.88 -9.30 2.26
CA PRO A 419 -7.92 -8.94 1.20
C PRO A 419 -7.78 -7.44 0.97
N THR A 420 -8.87 -6.66 1.02
CA THR A 420 -8.82 -5.20 0.88
C THR A 420 -8.00 -4.51 1.98
N VAL A 421 -8.02 -5.04 3.21
CA VAL A 421 -7.36 -4.42 4.37
C VAL A 421 -5.88 -4.82 4.45
N ILE A 422 -5.56 -6.08 4.15
CA ILE A 422 -4.17 -6.57 4.23
C ILE A 422 -3.33 -6.18 3.01
N GLY A 423 -3.98 -5.84 1.89
CA GLY A 423 -3.33 -5.39 0.66
C GLY A 423 -3.20 -6.48 -0.41
N GLY A 424 -4.30 -7.16 -0.73
CA GLY A 424 -4.45 -7.98 -1.92
C GLY A 424 -4.41 -9.50 -1.71
N PHE A 425 -4.67 -10.21 -2.80
CA PHE A 425 -4.78 -11.67 -2.89
C PHE A 425 -3.44 -12.35 -2.63
N GLU A 426 -2.33 -11.75 -3.07
CA GLU A 426 -1.00 -12.31 -2.85
C GLU A 426 -0.66 -12.38 -1.36
N LYS A 427 -0.84 -11.27 -0.63
CA LYS A 427 -0.59 -11.27 0.82
C LYS A 427 -1.60 -12.17 1.54
N ALA A 428 -2.85 -12.21 1.08
CA ALA A 428 -3.88 -13.08 1.63
C ALA A 428 -3.49 -14.57 1.52
N ALA A 429 -3.01 -14.99 0.35
CA ALA A 429 -2.56 -16.35 0.10
C ALA A 429 -1.35 -16.72 0.97
N MET A 430 -0.41 -15.79 1.17
CA MET A 430 0.74 -16.01 2.05
C MET A 430 0.32 -16.22 3.52
N ILE A 431 -0.62 -15.42 4.02
CA ILE A 431 -1.15 -15.54 5.39
C ILE A 431 -1.91 -16.87 5.54
N ALA A 432 -2.78 -17.19 4.59
CA ALA A 432 -3.57 -18.42 4.60
C ALA A 432 -2.68 -19.67 4.54
N GLN A 433 -1.65 -19.66 3.69
CA GLN A 433 -0.68 -20.75 3.61
C GLN A 433 0.04 -20.97 4.96
N TRP A 434 0.46 -19.89 5.62
CA TRP A 434 1.05 -20.00 6.96
C TRP A 434 0.06 -20.60 7.96
N ALA A 435 -1.19 -20.13 7.96
CA ALA A 435 -2.24 -20.65 8.83
C ALA A 435 -2.42 -22.16 8.64
N HIS A 436 -2.58 -22.62 7.39
CA HIS A 436 -2.74 -24.05 7.07
C HIS A 436 -1.55 -24.90 7.54
N ILE A 437 -0.31 -24.44 7.34
CA ILE A 437 0.89 -25.14 7.80
C ILE A 437 0.92 -25.26 9.34
N GLN A 438 0.40 -24.26 10.06
CA GLN A 438 0.27 -24.31 11.52
C GLN A 438 -1.00 -25.03 12.00
N GLY A 439 -1.79 -25.62 11.11
CA GLY A 439 -3.07 -26.27 11.45
C GLY A 439 -4.15 -25.30 11.93
N LYS A 440 -4.07 -24.02 11.55
CA LYS A 440 -5.03 -22.95 11.88
C LYS A 440 -5.99 -22.73 10.71
N MET A 441 -7.20 -22.25 11.01
CA MET A 441 -8.18 -21.87 9.99
C MET A 441 -7.76 -20.56 9.29
N ALA A 442 -7.91 -20.50 7.97
CA ALA A 442 -7.81 -19.27 7.19
C ALA A 442 -9.21 -18.86 6.72
N ILE A 443 -9.71 -17.75 7.24
CA ILE A 443 -11.09 -17.32 7.03
C ILE A 443 -11.08 -16.05 6.20
N ILE A 444 -11.38 -16.15 4.91
CA ILE A 444 -11.66 -14.95 4.11
C ILE A 444 -12.90 -14.24 4.66
N SER A 445 -12.78 -12.93 4.87
CA SER A 445 -13.88 -12.07 5.31
C SER A 445 -13.93 -10.79 4.47
N ALA A 446 -15.12 -10.20 4.41
CA ALA A 446 -15.40 -8.98 3.70
C ALA A 446 -15.45 -7.77 4.65
N ALA A 447 -15.07 -6.63 4.12
CA ALA A 447 -15.08 -5.29 4.68
C ALA A 447 -16.17 -4.42 3.99
N PHE A 448 -17.38 -4.99 3.87
CA PHE A 448 -18.53 -4.36 3.19
C PHE A 448 -18.23 -3.99 1.73
N GLU A 449 -17.50 -4.84 1.01
CA GLU A 449 -17.36 -4.71 -0.44
C GLU A 449 -18.61 -5.23 -1.18
N SER A 450 -18.74 -4.82 -2.43
CA SER A 450 -19.89 -5.14 -3.28
C SER A 450 -19.89 -6.58 -3.81
N GLY A 451 -20.94 -6.96 -4.57
CA GLY A 451 -21.03 -8.24 -5.26
C GLY A 451 -19.84 -8.55 -6.19
N LEU A 452 -19.14 -7.53 -6.71
CA LEU A 452 -17.93 -7.69 -7.51
C LEU A 452 -16.79 -8.33 -6.69
N ALA A 453 -16.38 -7.68 -5.59
CA ALA A 453 -15.32 -8.22 -4.73
C ALA A 453 -15.74 -9.51 -4.04
N LEU A 454 -16.99 -9.60 -3.57
CA LEU A 454 -17.50 -10.81 -2.93
C LEU A 454 -17.43 -12.02 -3.87
N SER A 455 -17.70 -11.86 -5.17
CA SER A 455 -17.52 -12.93 -6.15
C SER A 455 -16.07 -13.37 -6.26
N ALA A 456 -15.13 -12.44 -6.32
CA ALA A 456 -13.70 -12.74 -6.34
C ALA A 456 -13.26 -13.45 -5.04
N TYR A 457 -13.78 -13.02 -3.90
CA TYR A 457 -13.50 -13.64 -2.60
C TYR A 457 -14.10 -15.03 -2.45
N ILE A 458 -15.26 -15.31 -3.05
CA ILE A 458 -15.83 -16.68 -3.09
C ILE A 458 -14.89 -17.64 -3.81
N LEU A 459 -14.45 -17.25 -5.01
CA LEU A 459 -13.51 -18.06 -5.80
C LEU A 459 -12.17 -18.21 -5.09
N PHE A 460 -11.69 -17.15 -4.44
CA PHE A 460 -10.45 -17.19 -3.68
C PHE A 460 -10.55 -18.05 -2.41
N SER A 461 -11.69 -18.04 -1.73
CA SER A 461 -11.95 -18.92 -0.57
C SER A 461 -11.92 -20.39 -0.98
N CYS A 462 -12.57 -20.73 -2.10
CA CYS A 462 -12.52 -22.08 -2.66
C CYS A 462 -11.08 -22.51 -3.01
N TYR A 463 -10.29 -21.61 -3.59
CA TYR A 463 -8.85 -21.84 -3.83
C TYR A 463 -8.10 -22.17 -2.53
N LEU A 464 -8.35 -21.43 -1.45
CA LEU A 464 -7.68 -21.67 -0.17
C LEU A 464 -8.11 -22.99 0.48
N ASP A 465 -9.39 -23.34 0.40
CA ASP A 465 -9.89 -24.63 0.90
C ASP A 465 -9.26 -25.82 0.17
N LEU A 466 -9.13 -25.73 -1.16
CA LEU A 466 -8.43 -26.74 -1.97
C LEU A 466 -6.96 -26.84 -1.57
N GLN A 467 -6.28 -25.71 -1.37
CA GLN A 467 -4.89 -25.71 -0.88
C GLN A 467 -4.75 -26.29 0.53
N ASN A 468 -5.70 -26.01 1.42
CA ASN A 468 -5.69 -26.56 2.77
C ASN A 468 -5.84 -28.09 2.73
N ALA A 469 -6.76 -28.59 1.90
CA ALA A 469 -6.97 -30.02 1.72
C ALA A 469 -5.69 -30.74 1.25
N ASP A 470 -4.95 -30.13 0.32
CA ASP A 470 -3.67 -30.68 -0.14
C ASP A 470 -2.57 -30.58 0.90
N THR A 471 -2.52 -29.48 1.67
CA THR A 471 -1.60 -29.32 2.80
C THR A 471 -1.84 -30.39 3.86
N CYS A 472 -3.10 -30.64 4.22
CA CYS A 472 -3.48 -31.69 5.17
C CYS A 472 -3.05 -33.08 4.70
N LYS A 473 -3.29 -33.41 3.43
CA LYS A 473 -2.83 -34.69 2.83
C LYS A 473 -1.32 -34.85 2.93
N LEU A 474 -0.55 -33.80 2.63
CA LEU A 474 0.91 -33.83 2.71
C LEU A 474 1.41 -33.99 4.15
N MET A 475 0.67 -33.47 5.13
CA MET A 475 1.00 -33.55 6.55
C MET A 475 0.45 -34.81 7.25
N ASN A 476 -0.18 -35.74 6.52
CA ASN A 476 -0.89 -36.91 7.06
C ASN A 476 -1.94 -36.58 8.13
N ASN A 477 -2.53 -35.38 8.05
CA ASN A 477 -3.61 -34.95 8.92
C ASN A 477 -4.96 -35.10 8.21
N SER A 478 -6.02 -35.40 8.96
CA SER A 478 -7.37 -35.33 8.40
C SER A 478 -7.71 -33.87 8.09
N PRO A 479 -8.26 -33.57 6.91
CA PRO A 479 -8.73 -32.21 6.62
C PRO A 479 -9.83 -31.83 7.63
N ALA A 480 -9.76 -30.59 8.14
CA ALA A 480 -10.83 -30.04 8.96
C ALA A 480 -12.15 -30.01 8.17
N SER A 481 -13.28 -29.97 8.88
CA SER A 481 -14.59 -29.72 8.26
C SER A 481 -14.58 -28.44 7.43
N SER A 482 -15.42 -28.36 6.40
CA SER A 482 -15.59 -27.16 5.56
C SER A 482 -15.74 -25.91 6.41
N VAL A 483 -14.87 -24.93 6.17
CA VAL A 483 -14.79 -23.67 6.90
C VAL A 483 -15.88 -22.73 6.39
N ALA A 484 -16.64 -22.13 7.32
CA ALA A 484 -17.55 -21.05 6.95
C ALA A 484 -16.80 -19.72 6.85
N HIS A 485 -16.89 -19.05 5.71
CA HIS A 485 -16.20 -17.78 5.41
C HIS A 485 -17.01 -16.55 5.83
N GLY A 486 -16.33 -15.49 6.24
CA GLY A 486 -16.91 -14.25 6.77
C GLY A 486 -17.42 -13.29 5.69
N LEU A 487 -18.17 -13.80 4.71
CA LEU A 487 -18.72 -13.02 3.59
C LEU A 487 -20.19 -12.59 3.82
N GLY A 488 -20.70 -12.74 5.04
CA GLY A 488 -22.09 -12.42 5.42
C GLY A 488 -22.47 -10.94 5.30
N THR A 489 -21.52 -10.04 5.04
CA THR A 489 -21.79 -8.60 4.82
C THR A 489 -22.64 -8.33 3.59
N TYR A 490 -22.82 -9.29 2.68
CA TYR A 490 -23.74 -9.14 1.55
C TYR A 490 -25.17 -8.78 2.00
N ARG A 491 -25.60 -9.22 3.19
CA ARG A 491 -26.92 -8.87 3.75
C ARG A 491 -27.01 -7.42 4.28
N TRP A 492 -25.90 -6.70 4.35
CA TRP A 492 -25.88 -5.27 4.70
C TRP A 492 -26.04 -4.37 3.48
N LEU A 493 -25.90 -4.91 2.27
CA LEU A 493 -26.05 -4.16 1.04
C LEU A 493 -27.54 -4.03 0.71
N GLU A 494 -28.09 -2.81 0.83
CA GLU A 494 -29.43 -2.51 0.32
C GLU A 494 -29.38 -2.42 -1.22
N GLU A 495 -28.27 -1.89 -1.71
CA GLU A 495 -27.95 -1.68 -3.11
C GLU A 495 -26.62 -2.35 -3.45
N ASP A 496 -26.47 -2.82 -4.70
CA ASP A 496 -25.23 -3.41 -5.19
C ASP A 496 -24.85 -2.78 -6.54
N ILE A 497 -23.55 -2.69 -6.82
CA ILE A 497 -23.01 -2.22 -8.10
C ILE A 497 -23.20 -3.26 -9.21
N THR A 498 -23.53 -4.50 -8.86
CA THR A 498 -23.87 -5.56 -9.81
C THR A 498 -25.34 -5.45 -10.23
N THR A 499 -25.64 -5.81 -11.48
CA THR A 499 -27.04 -5.89 -11.96
C THR A 499 -27.73 -7.18 -11.51
N ASP A 500 -26.96 -8.25 -11.37
CA ASP A 500 -27.43 -9.55 -10.91
C ASP A 500 -27.03 -9.75 -9.44
N PRO A 501 -27.95 -10.26 -8.58
CA PRO A 501 -27.62 -10.55 -7.20
C PRO A 501 -26.63 -11.71 -7.11
N LEU A 502 -25.74 -11.64 -6.13
CA LEU A 502 -24.78 -12.70 -5.86
C LEU A 502 -25.50 -14.00 -5.46
N GLY A 503 -25.08 -15.13 -6.03
CA GLY A 503 -25.63 -16.47 -5.77
C GLY A 503 -25.30 -17.03 -4.39
N ILE A 504 -25.70 -16.34 -3.32
CA ILE A 504 -25.65 -16.81 -1.93
C ILE A 504 -27.06 -17.19 -1.50
N GLY A 505 -27.27 -18.47 -1.21
CA GLY A 505 -28.59 -18.96 -0.83
C GLY A 505 -28.55 -20.38 -0.31
N ARG A 506 -29.74 -20.91 0.02
CA ARG A 506 -29.88 -22.26 0.54
C ARG A 506 -29.68 -23.26 -0.60
N ASN A 507 -28.60 -24.02 -0.54
CA ASN A 507 -28.30 -25.05 -1.50
C ASN A 507 -29.34 -26.19 -1.37
N PRO A 508 -30.11 -26.52 -2.43
CA PRO A 508 -31.13 -27.56 -2.36
C PRO A 508 -30.59 -28.97 -2.04
N SER A 509 -29.32 -29.24 -2.37
CA SER A 509 -28.69 -30.54 -2.17
C SER A 509 -28.13 -30.71 -0.77
N THR A 510 -27.53 -29.67 -0.18
CA THR A 510 -26.92 -29.74 1.16
C THR A 510 -27.84 -29.21 2.25
N GLY A 511 -28.82 -28.38 1.90
CA GLY A 511 -29.73 -27.71 2.81
C GLY A 511 -29.10 -26.52 3.55
N PHE A 512 -27.84 -26.19 3.29
CA PHE A 512 -27.09 -25.12 3.95
C PHE A 512 -27.06 -23.83 3.13
N ILE A 513 -26.83 -22.69 3.81
CA ILE A 513 -26.53 -21.43 3.13
C ILE A 513 -25.08 -21.45 2.63
N GLU A 514 -24.94 -21.39 1.32
CA GLU A 514 -23.65 -21.47 0.63
C GLU A 514 -23.59 -20.48 -0.53
N ALA A 515 -22.37 -20.13 -0.94
CA ALA A 515 -22.13 -19.33 -2.13
C ALA A 515 -21.68 -20.21 -3.30
N SER A 516 -22.32 -20.05 -4.45
CA SER A 516 -22.05 -20.80 -5.67
C SER A 516 -20.77 -20.30 -6.37
N VAL A 517 -19.79 -21.17 -6.56
CA VAL A 517 -18.58 -20.86 -7.36
C VAL A 517 -18.95 -20.61 -8.82
N ALA A 518 -19.96 -21.30 -9.35
CA ALA A 518 -20.42 -21.07 -10.72
C ALA A 518 -21.04 -19.69 -10.90
N ASP A 519 -21.88 -19.25 -9.96
CA ASP A 519 -22.54 -17.93 -10.04
C ASP A 519 -21.51 -16.82 -9.87
N ALA A 520 -20.58 -16.97 -8.93
CA ALA A 520 -19.46 -16.03 -8.77
C ALA A 520 -18.58 -15.94 -10.03
N THR A 521 -18.29 -17.07 -10.68
CA THR A 521 -17.56 -17.10 -11.96
C THR A 521 -18.35 -16.38 -13.05
N HIS A 522 -19.65 -16.66 -13.14
CA HIS A 522 -20.54 -16.04 -14.13
C HIS A 522 -20.59 -14.53 -13.97
N LEU A 523 -20.77 -14.05 -12.74
CA LEU A 523 -20.83 -12.63 -12.40
C LEU A 523 -19.54 -11.92 -12.81
N LEU A 524 -18.37 -12.48 -12.49
CA LEU A 524 -17.10 -11.85 -12.88
C LEU A 524 -16.88 -11.82 -14.40
N HIS A 525 -17.31 -12.87 -15.13
CA HIS A 525 -17.16 -12.93 -16.59
C HIS A 525 -18.13 -12.01 -17.33
N LYS A 526 -19.33 -11.85 -16.80
CA LYS A 526 -20.40 -11.04 -17.41
C LYS A 526 -20.67 -9.77 -16.62
N PHE A 527 -19.70 -9.30 -15.83
CA PHE A 527 -19.90 -8.17 -14.95
C PHE A 527 -20.37 -6.95 -15.73
N GLN A 528 -21.53 -6.43 -15.34
CA GLN A 528 -22.08 -5.18 -15.83
C GLN A 528 -22.23 -4.22 -14.67
N MET A 529 -21.65 -3.03 -14.81
CA MET A 529 -21.77 -1.98 -13.81
C MET A 529 -23.20 -1.43 -13.81
N ASN A 530 -23.83 -1.41 -12.64
CA ASN A 530 -25.08 -0.71 -12.45
C ASN A 530 -24.82 0.81 -12.41
N HIS A 531 -25.06 1.48 -13.54
CA HIS A 531 -24.79 2.91 -13.70
C HIS A 531 -25.61 3.83 -12.79
N ASN A 532 -26.68 3.34 -12.15
CA ASN A 532 -27.47 4.13 -11.20
C ASN A 532 -26.66 4.52 -9.95
N PHE A 533 -25.66 3.72 -9.60
CA PHE A 533 -24.83 3.91 -8.39
C PHE A 533 -23.46 4.51 -8.71
N ILE A 534 -23.19 4.85 -9.97
CA ILE A 534 -21.93 5.44 -10.42
C ILE A 534 -22.04 6.96 -10.45
N HIS A 535 -21.22 7.63 -9.66
CA HIS A 535 -21.20 9.10 -9.59
C HIS A 535 -20.35 9.75 -10.68
N ARG A 536 -19.17 9.16 -10.95
CA ARG A 536 -18.23 9.65 -11.95
C ARG A 536 -17.37 8.52 -12.49
N THR A 537 -16.97 8.63 -13.74
CA THR A 537 -15.98 7.74 -14.36
C THR A 537 -14.81 8.56 -14.85
N PHE A 538 -13.61 8.10 -14.54
CA PHE A 538 -12.36 8.70 -14.97
C PHE A 538 -11.68 7.79 -16.00
N THR A 539 -11.54 8.30 -17.22
CA THR A 539 -10.89 7.61 -18.35
C THR A 539 -9.55 8.25 -18.73
N GLY A 540 -8.96 9.03 -17.82
CA GLY A 540 -7.71 9.76 -18.04
C GLY A 540 -7.93 11.24 -18.36
N GLU A 541 -6.98 12.06 -17.92
CA GLU A 541 -6.86 13.46 -18.33
C GLU A 541 -5.78 13.60 -19.41
N LYS A 542 -5.91 14.60 -20.28
CA LYS A 542 -4.87 14.91 -21.25
C LYS A 542 -3.93 15.96 -20.70
N VAL A 543 -2.63 15.66 -20.73
CA VAL A 543 -1.59 16.67 -20.50
C VAL A 543 -1.51 17.56 -21.72
N LEU A 544 -1.67 18.87 -21.54
CA LEU A 544 -1.52 19.87 -22.58
C LEU A 544 -0.04 20.23 -22.72
N GLY A 545 0.56 19.89 -23.85
CA GLY A 545 1.92 20.33 -24.21
C GLY A 545 1.88 21.58 -25.09
N TYR A 546 2.67 22.61 -24.77
CA TYR A 546 2.83 23.82 -25.58
C TYR A 546 4.20 24.47 -25.38
N HIS A 547 4.55 25.40 -26.27
CA HIS A 547 5.77 26.20 -26.13
C HIS A 547 5.41 27.64 -25.76
N LEU A 548 6.20 28.23 -24.86
CA LEU A 548 6.13 29.66 -24.54
C LEU A 548 7.42 30.34 -24.95
N ASP A 549 7.30 31.39 -25.75
CA ASP A 549 8.42 32.25 -26.10
C ASP A 549 8.56 33.35 -25.04
N LEU A 550 9.71 33.39 -24.38
CA LEU A 550 10.01 34.30 -23.28
C LEU A 550 11.28 35.10 -23.60
N ASP A 551 11.12 36.42 -23.66
CA ASP A 551 12.24 37.32 -23.92
C ASP A 551 12.90 37.78 -22.62
N SER A 552 14.22 37.67 -22.59
CA SER A 552 15.13 38.29 -21.64
C SER A 552 15.97 39.35 -22.35
N ASN A 553 16.47 40.36 -21.63
CA ASN A 553 17.06 41.57 -22.21
C ASN A 553 18.10 41.33 -23.33
N ASP A 554 18.75 40.17 -23.34
CA ASP A 554 19.75 39.79 -24.33
C ASP A 554 19.42 38.50 -25.12
N PHE A 555 18.38 37.73 -24.76
CA PHE A 555 18.10 36.39 -25.34
C PHE A 555 16.62 36.00 -25.29
N SER A 556 16.18 35.16 -26.23
CA SER A 556 14.81 34.62 -26.25
C SER A 556 14.83 33.11 -26.01
N PHE A 557 13.92 32.59 -25.19
CA PHE A 557 13.79 31.16 -24.92
C PHE A 557 12.43 30.67 -25.40
N SER A 558 12.42 29.54 -26.10
CA SER A 558 11.19 28.79 -26.41
C SER A 558 11.09 27.63 -25.43
N VAL A 559 10.36 27.83 -24.34
CA VAL A 559 10.26 26.88 -23.23
C VAL A 559 9.17 25.85 -23.52
N ASN A 560 9.51 24.57 -23.47
CA ASN A 560 8.54 23.49 -23.58
C ASN A 560 7.83 23.27 -22.23
N VAL A 561 6.50 23.32 -22.25
CA VAL A 561 5.64 23.31 -21.07
C VAL A 561 4.62 22.18 -21.19
N GLN A 562 4.42 21.47 -20.09
CA GLN A 562 3.32 20.53 -19.91
C GLN A 562 2.41 21.01 -18.80
N GLU A 563 1.11 20.93 -19.00
CA GLU A 563 0.09 21.43 -18.08
C GLU A 563 -1.07 20.46 -17.94
N ILE A 564 -1.57 20.30 -16.71
CA ILE A 564 -2.76 19.50 -16.38
C ILE A 564 -3.52 20.12 -15.19
N GLY A 565 -4.82 19.82 -15.08
CA GLY A 565 -5.73 20.45 -14.12
C GLY A 565 -6.47 21.66 -14.71
N GLN A 566 -7.60 22.06 -14.11
CA GLN A 566 -8.45 23.12 -14.66
C GLN A 566 -7.88 24.52 -14.39
N ARG A 567 -7.94 25.40 -15.40
CA ARG A 567 -7.54 26.82 -15.31
C ARG A 567 -8.49 27.69 -14.48
N ASN A 568 -9.78 27.32 -14.39
CA ASN A 568 -10.86 28.18 -13.86
C ASN A 568 -11.81 27.44 -12.91
N ASN A 569 -11.32 26.87 -11.80
CA ASN A 569 -12.23 26.43 -10.74
C ASN A 569 -12.71 27.65 -9.93
N VAL A 570 -13.79 28.28 -10.39
CA VAL A 570 -14.51 29.39 -9.70
C VAL A 570 -15.03 28.97 -8.31
N ARG A 571 -14.97 27.67 -7.96
CA ARG A 571 -15.40 27.12 -6.67
C ARG A 571 -14.31 26.58 -5.76
N ASN A 572 -13.03 26.58 -6.17
CA ASN A 572 -11.91 26.28 -5.29
C ASN A 572 -10.65 26.95 -5.85
N SER A 573 -10.03 27.82 -5.06
CA SER A 573 -8.74 28.46 -5.33
C SER A 573 -7.59 27.42 -5.31
N GLY A 574 -7.56 26.51 -6.28
CA GLY A 574 -6.52 25.49 -6.38
C GLY A 574 -5.15 26.15 -6.56
N SER A 575 -4.18 25.80 -5.71
CA SER A 575 -2.80 26.28 -5.81
C SER A 575 -2.16 25.83 -7.13
N THR A 576 -1.44 26.72 -7.82
CA THR A 576 -0.66 26.36 -9.00
C THR A 576 0.69 25.81 -8.56
N ILE A 577 1.08 24.65 -9.10
CA ILE A 577 2.34 23.97 -8.78
C ILE A 577 3.22 23.92 -10.02
N LEU A 578 4.46 24.41 -9.90
CA LEU A 578 5.47 24.39 -10.96
C LEU A 578 6.58 23.37 -10.63
N PHE A 579 6.76 22.39 -11.50
CA PHE A 579 7.71 21.30 -11.37
C PHE A 579 8.99 21.52 -12.18
N LEU A 580 10.15 21.36 -11.53
CA LEU A 580 11.49 21.58 -12.08
C LEU A 580 12.33 20.31 -11.97
N HIS A 581 12.69 19.72 -13.12
CA HIS A 581 13.45 18.47 -13.19
C HIS A 581 14.95 18.63 -12.84
N GLY A 582 15.63 17.50 -12.65
CA GLY A 582 17.06 17.44 -12.36
C GLY A 582 17.95 17.54 -13.60
N PHE A 583 19.27 17.50 -13.39
CA PHE A 583 20.22 17.39 -14.51
C PHE A 583 19.97 16.09 -15.30
N LEU A 584 19.94 16.20 -16.64
CA LEU A 584 19.56 15.13 -17.59
C LEU A 584 18.08 14.74 -17.63
N GLY A 585 17.24 15.39 -16.83
CA GLY A 585 15.80 15.15 -16.87
C GLY A 585 15.07 15.98 -17.92
N THR A 586 13.75 15.79 -17.98
CA THR A 586 12.78 16.56 -18.78
C THR A 586 11.52 16.80 -17.96
N ASN A 587 10.60 17.61 -18.48
CA ASN A 587 9.30 17.87 -17.86
C ASN A 587 8.40 16.62 -17.74
N GLU A 588 8.63 15.61 -18.57
CA GLU A 588 7.88 14.34 -18.59
C GLU A 588 8.03 13.55 -17.29
N GLU A 589 9.15 13.70 -16.57
CA GLU A 589 9.41 13.02 -15.29
C GLU A 589 8.33 13.31 -14.24
N TRP A 590 7.67 14.47 -14.35
CA TRP A 590 6.67 14.91 -13.39
C TRP A 590 5.26 14.49 -13.75
N VAL A 591 4.99 14.12 -15.00
CA VAL A 591 3.63 13.82 -15.49
C VAL A 591 2.88 12.80 -14.63
N PRO A 592 3.48 11.68 -14.17
CA PRO A 592 2.78 10.73 -13.30
C PRO A 592 2.30 11.39 -12.00
N ILE A 593 3.12 12.26 -11.39
CA ILE A 593 2.78 12.98 -10.17
C ILE A 593 1.75 14.07 -10.45
N MET A 594 1.89 14.78 -11.57
CA MET A 594 0.93 15.80 -12.00
C MET A 594 -0.46 15.20 -12.21
N HIS A 595 -0.58 13.99 -12.78
CA HIS A 595 -1.85 13.27 -12.86
C HIS A 595 -2.44 12.94 -11.50
N ALA A 596 -1.61 12.51 -10.54
CA ALA A 596 -2.06 12.13 -9.21
C ALA A 596 -2.81 13.28 -8.54
N ILE A 597 -2.24 14.50 -8.59
CA ILE A 597 -2.74 15.65 -7.84
C ILE A 597 -3.55 16.64 -8.69
N SER A 598 -3.78 16.36 -9.98
CA SER A 598 -4.49 17.28 -10.90
C SER A 598 -5.95 17.54 -10.52
N GLY A 599 -6.55 16.64 -9.71
CA GLY A 599 -7.88 16.84 -9.13
C GLY A 599 -7.94 17.98 -8.11
N SER A 600 -6.80 18.30 -7.49
CA SER A 600 -6.68 19.24 -6.36
C SER A 600 -5.87 20.49 -6.72
N ALA A 601 -4.96 20.40 -7.69
CA ALA A 601 -4.05 21.49 -8.08
C ALA A 601 -3.85 21.60 -9.59
N ARG A 602 -3.61 22.82 -10.08
CA ARG A 602 -3.14 23.06 -11.45
C ARG A 602 -1.64 22.79 -11.49
N CYS A 603 -1.22 21.84 -12.31
CA CYS A 603 0.16 21.39 -12.37
C CYS A 603 0.82 21.79 -13.67
N ILE A 604 2.02 22.35 -13.59
CA ILE A 604 2.83 22.79 -14.72
C ILE A 604 4.23 22.21 -14.57
N SER A 605 4.77 21.57 -15.60
CA SER A 605 6.18 21.15 -15.66
C SER A 605 6.85 21.76 -16.89
N VAL A 606 8.15 22.05 -16.78
CA VAL A 606 8.90 22.75 -17.84
C VAL A 606 10.23 22.07 -18.11
N ASP A 607 10.63 22.03 -19.38
CA ASP A 607 11.99 21.64 -19.74
C ASP A 607 12.91 22.82 -19.42
N LEU A 608 13.84 22.61 -18.49
CA LEU A 608 14.83 23.62 -18.13
C LEU A 608 15.76 23.91 -19.33
N PRO A 609 16.33 25.12 -19.43
CA PRO A 609 17.21 25.47 -20.55
C PRO A 609 18.32 24.43 -20.79
N GLY A 610 18.50 24.05 -22.06
CA GLY A 610 19.45 23.01 -22.47
C GLY A 610 18.99 21.56 -22.28
N HIS A 611 17.73 21.35 -21.90
CA HIS A 611 17.12 20.02 -21.73
C HIS A 611 15.83 19.89 -22.56
N GLY A 612 15.44 18.64 -22.82
CA GLY A 612 14.22 18.30 -23.54
C GLY A 612 14.05 19.07 -24.85
N ALA A 613 12.88 19.68 -25.04
CA ALA A 613 12.54 20.44 -26.23
C ALA A 613 12.73 21.97 -26.09
N THR A 614 13.18 22.46 -24.94
CA THR A 614 13.41 23.90 -24.72
C THR A 614 14.57 24.41 -25.57
N LYS A 615 14.31 25.44 -26.39
CA LYS A 615 15.31 26.03 -27.30
C LYS A 615 15.74 27.42 -26.85
N ILE A 616 17.03 27.71 -27.03
CA ILE A 616 17.60 29.05 -26.84
C ILE A 616 17.67 29.71 -28.22
N LYS A 617 16.92 30.81 -28.41
CA LYS A 617 16.84 31.60 -29.64
C LYS A 617 17.77 32.83 -29.49
N ASN A 618 18.43 33.21 -30.59
CA ASN A 618 19.33 34.37 -30.71
C ASN A 618 20.54 34.39 -29.76
N CYS A 619 21.30 33.30 -29.68
CA CYS A 619 22.68 33.42 -29.21
C CYS A 619 23.56 33.71 -30.43
N GLY A 620 24.24 34.86 -30.49
CA GLY A 620 25.31 35.05 -31.47
C GLY A 620 26.35 33.91 -31.38
N ASP A 621 27.25 33.79 -32.36
CA ASP A 621 28.25 32.71 -32.45
C ASP A 621 29.23 32.61 -31.24
N ASP A 622 29.10 33.48 -30.25
CA ASP A 622 29.91 33.50 -29.04
C ASP A 622 29.46 32.47 -28.00
N LYS A 623 30.10 31.29 -28.05
CA LYS A 623 29.95 30.20 -27.06
C LYS A 623 30.37 30.60 -25.63
N ALA A 624 31.17 31.65 -25.45
CA ALA A 624 31.54 32.14 -24.11
C ALA A 624 30.38 32.91 -23.46
N ALA A 625 29.63 33.69 -24.25
CA ALA A 625 28.40 34.33 -23.81
C ALA A 625 27.35 33.28 -23.41
N LEU A 626 27.18 32.19 -24.17
CA LEU A 626 26.24 31.11 -23.84
C LEU A 626 26.48 30.47 -22.45
N ARG A 627 27.73 30.41 -21.98
CA ARG A 627 28.09 29.86 -20.66
C ARG A 627 27.69 30.76 -19.50
N SER A 628 27.71 32.08 -19.65
CA SER A 628 27.21 32.99 -18.62
C SER A 628 25.68 33.00 -18.53
N LEU A 629 24.98 32.48 -19.54
CA LEU A 629 23.51 32.50 -19.66
C LEU A 629 22.78 31.37 -18.95
N LEU A 630 23.49 30.31 -18.59
CA LEU A 630 22.91 29.14 -17.92
C LEU A 630 23.20 29.15 -16.41
N SER A 631 23.35 30.36 -15.83
CA SER A 631 23.44 30.54 -14.38
C SER A 631 22.07 30.28 -13.73
N ILE A 632 22.08 29.96 -12.43
CA ILE A 632 20.84 29.73 -11.67
C ILE A 632 20.00 31.01 -11.65
N GLU A 633 20.67 32.15 -11.55
CA GLU A 633 20.08 33.47 -11.47
C GLU A 633 19.27 33.80 -12.74
N ILE A 634 19.84 33.54 -13.92
CA ILE A 634 19.17 33.82 -15.20
C ILE A 634 18.03 32.82 -15.45
N ILE A 635 18.24 31.54 -15.13
CA ILE A 635 17.18 30.53 -15.24
C ILE A 635 16.01 30.88 -14.31
N ALA A 636 16.29 31.35 -13.09
CA ALA A 636 15.27 31.77 -12.14
C ALA A 636 14.49 33.02 -12.61
N ASP A 637 15.16 34.01 -13.19
CA ASP A 637 14.50 35.19 -13.77
C ASP A 637 13.63 34.80 -15.00
N LEU A 638 14.07 33.83 -15.81
CA LEU A 638 13.27 33.25 -16.90
C LEU A 638 12.02 32.54 -16.37
N LEU A 639 12.16 31.72 -15.34
CA LEU A 639 11.03 31.01 -14.72
C LEU A 639 10.05 31.96 -14.05
N LEU A 640 10.51 33.09 -13.49
CA LEU A 640 9.63 34.14 -12.99
C LEU A 640 8.73 34.71 -14.10
N LYS A 641 9.31 35.03 -15.26
CA LYS A 641 8.54 35.48 -16.44
C LYS A 641 7.55 34.43 -16.92
N LEU A 642 7.95 33.15 -16.89
CA LEU A 642 7.05 32.05 -17.19
C LEU A 642 5.85 32.04 -16.23
N ILE A 643 6.10 32.12 -14.92
CA ILE A 643 5.06 32.16 -13.88
C ILE A 643 4.09 33.32 -14.14
N GLU A 644 4.60 34.52 -14.39
CA GLU A 644 3.80 35.72 -14.68
C GLU A 644 2.93 35.56 -15.94
N HIS A 645 3.37 34.76 -16.91
CA HIS A 645 2.61 34.47 -18.13
C HIS A 645 1.49 33.45 -17.90
N VAL A 646 1.71 32.45 -17.03
CA VAL A 646 0.77 31.33 -16.84
C VAL A 646 -0.25 31.57 -15.73
N THR A 647 0.06 32.43 -14.74
CA THR A 647 -0.83 32.75 -13.63
C THR A 647 -0.55 34.12 -12.99
N PRO A 648 -1.59 34.89 -12.60
CA PRO A 648 -1.41 36.09 -11.80
C PRO A 648 -1.06 35.79 -10.33
N ASP A 649 -1.48 34.63 -9.83
CA ASP A 649 -1.36 34.22 -8.42
C ASP A 649 0.05 33.75 -8.05
N LYS A 650 0.26 33.45 -6.76
CA LYS A 650 1.49 32.78 -6.31
C LYS A 650 1.50 31.31 -6.73
N VAL A 651 2.70 30.74 -6.82
CA VAL A 651 2.90 29.32 -7.14
C VAL A 651 3.69 28.59 -6.05
N THR A 652 3.45 27.30 -5.92
CA THR A 652 4.32 26.38 -5.17
C THR A 652 5.31 25.73 -6.13
N LEU A 653 6.60 25.73 -5.78
CA LEU A 653 7.64 25.09 -6.59
C LEU A 653 7.89 23.66 -6.11
N VAL A 654 8.10 22.72 -7.03
CA VAL A 654 8.60 21.37 -6.72
C VAL A 654 9.85 21.15 -7.55
N GLY A 655 10.99 20.97 -6.90
CA GLY A 655 12.26 20.83 -7.60
C GLY A 655 12.99 19.55 -7.21
N TYR A 656 13.59 18.87 -8.19
CA TYR A 656 14.50 17.74 -7.99
C TYR A 656 15.94 18.10 -8.37
N SER A 657 16.91 17.80 -7.49
CA SER A 657 18.35 17.94 -7.74
C SER A 657 18.75 19.35 -8.22
N MET A 658 19.01 19.52 -9.52
CA MET A 658 19.26 20.83 -10.13
C MET A 658 18.04 21.75 -10.03
N GLY A 659 16.85 21.25 -10.37
CA GLY A 659 15.58 21.95 -10.21
C GLY A 659 15.28 22.30 -8.76
N ALA A 660 15.69 21.46 -7.81
CA ALA A 660 15.57 21.75 -6.37
C ALA A 660 16.42 22.95 -5.96
N ARG A 661 17.63 23.08 -6.51
CA ARG A 661 18.50 24.23 -6.25
C ARG A 661 17.93 25.53 -6.84
N ILE A 662 17.34 25.46 -8.03
CA ILE A 662 16.65 26.58 -8.67
C ILE A 662 15.42 26.98 -7.83
N ALA A 663 14.59 26.02 -7.43
CA ALA A 663 13.42 26.25 -6.59
C ALA A 663 13.79 26.91 -5.26
N LEU A 664 14.87 26.46 -4.61
CA LEU A 664 15.36 27.05 -3.37
C LEU A 664 15.78 28.52 -3.57
N TYR A 665 16.51 28.82 -4.65
CA TYR A 665 16.91 30.19 -4.98
C TYR A 665 15.69 31.07 -5.26
N MET A 666 14.73 30.58 -6.06
CA MET A 666 13.50 31.32 -6.39
C MET A 666 12.64 31.58 -5.16
N ALA A 667 12.48 30.59 -4.29
CA ALA A 667 11.76 30.77 -3.04
C ALA A 667 12.37 31.92 -2.23
N LEU A 668 13.69 31.96 -2.06
CA LEU A 668 14.36 33.02 -1.30
C LEU A 668 14.32 34.40 -1.97
N LYS A 669 14.40 34.46 -3.30
CA LYS A 669 14.50 35.74 -4.05
C LYS A 669 13.14 36.35 -4.41
N PHE A 670 12.13 35.53 -4.65
CA PHE A 670 10.84 35.95 -5.23
C PHE A 670 9.66 35.62 -4.30
N SER A 671 9.74 36.02 -3.03
CA SER A 671 8.71 35.79 -2.00
C SER A 671 7.31 36.28 -2.37
N ASP A 672 7.23 37.25 -3.26
CA ASP A 672 5.97 37.84 -3.73
C ASP A 672 5.24 36.96 -4.75
N LYS A 673 5.96 36.04 -5.41
CA LYS A 673 5.42 35.11 -6.42
C LYS A 673 5.49 33.64 -6.02
N ILE A 674 6.36 33.29 -5.07
CA ILE A 674 6.50 31.91 -4.58
C ILE A 674 5.82 31.79 -3.23
N GLU A 675 4.80 30.93 -3.16
CA GLU A 675 4.06 30.61 -1.92
C GLU A 675 4.82 29.61 -1.05
N GLY A 676 5.49 28.65 -1.67
CA GLY A 676 6.25 27.60 -1.00
C GLY A 676 7.08 26.75 -1.97
N ALA A 677 7.92 25.86 -1.43
CA ALA A 677 8.71 24.96 -2.26
C ALA A 677 8.87 23.56 -1.65
N VAL A 678 8.95 22.53 -2.49
CA VAL A 678 9.32 21.15 -2.14
C VAL A 678 10.67 20.86 -2.77
N ILE A 679 11.68 20.54 -1.94
CA ILE A 679 13.09 20.44 -2.35
C ILE A 679 13.54 18.98 -2.25
N LEU A 680 13.58 18.30 -3.39
CA LEU A 680 13.96 16.88 -3.47
C LEU A 680 15.44 16.75 -3.86
N SER A 681 16.26 16.19 -2.99
CA SER A 681 17.70 15.97 -3.26
C SER A 681 18.46 17.23 -3.70
N GLY A 682 18.02 18.41 -3.24
CA GLY A 682 18.65 19.70 -3.52
C GLY A 682 19.80 20.03 -2.59
N SER A 683 20.67 20.95 -3.00
CA SER A 683 21.68 21.56 -2.11
C SER A 683 21.75 23.07 -2.33
N PRO A 684 22.00 23.88 -1.28
CA PRO A 684 22.14 25.33 -1.42
C PRO A 684 23.41 25.73 -2.20
N GLY A 685 24.33 24.79 -2.43
CA GLY A 685 25.61 25.00 -3.10
C GLY A 685 26.79 24.97 -2.12
N LEU A 686 27.96 25.36 -2.61
CA LEU A 686 29.20 25.38 -1.82
C LEU A 686 29.48 26.80 -1.33
N GLU A 687 29.63 26.97 -0.02
CA GLU A 687 29.91 28.27 0.63
C GLU A 687 31.36 28.75 0.38
N ASP A 688 32.32 27.82 0.35
CA ASP A 688 33.73 28.15 0.15
C ASP A 688 34.06 28.45 -1.32
N ALA A 689 34.76 29.57 -1.55
CA ALA A 689 35.15 30.03 -2.88
C ALA A 689 36.15 29.07 -3.56
N VAL A 690 37.05 28.46 -2.79
CA VAL A 690 38.04 27.50 -3.32
C VAL A 690 37.34 26.22 -3.75
N ALA A 691 36.45 25.67 -2.91
CA ALA A 691 35.60 24.52 -3.21
C ALA A 691 34.75 24.77 -4.46
N ARG A 692 34.15 25.97 -4.62
CA ARG A 692 33.45 26.37 -5.85
C ARG A 692 34.36 26.34 -7.07
N LYS A 693 35.59 26.87 -6.97
CA LYS A 693 36.57 26.86 -8.07
C LYS A 693 36.96 25.43 -8.45
N ILE A 694 37.25 24.58 -7.47
CA ILE A 694 37.56 23.16 -7.68
C ILE A 694 36.37 22.44 -8.35
N ARG A 695 35.15 22.71 -7.88
CA ARG A 695 33.94 22.11 -8.45
C ARG A 695 33.73 22.52 -9.91
N ARG A 696 33.89 23.80 -10.24
CA ARG A 696 33.82 24.30 -11.62
C ARG A 696 34.81 23.60 -12.56
N VAL A 697 36.06 23.44 -12.13
CA VAL A 697 37.07 22.74 -12.94
C VAL A 697 36.68 21.27 -13.18
N LYS A 698 36.16 20.59 -12.17
CA LYS A 698 35.66 19.20 -12.31
C LYS A 698 34.48 19.12 -13.27
N ASP A 699 33.52 20.05 -13.16
CA ASP A 699 32.34 20.06 -14.02
C ASP A 699 32.69 20.46 -15.47
N ASP A 700 33.64 21.39 -15.69
CA ASP A 700 34.18 21.71 -17.02
C ASP A 700 34.91 20.52 -17.66
N SER A 701 35.60 19.71 -16.85
CA SER A 701 36.20 18.45 -17.32
C SER A 701 35.14 17.46 -17.78
N LYS A 702 34.03 17.32 -17.02
CA LYS A 702 32.91 16.45 -17.37
C LYS A 702 32.18 16.94 -18.62
N ALA A 703 31.92 18.24 -18.71
CA ALA A 703 31.29 18.84 -19.89
C ALA A 703 32.11 18.60 -21.15
N ARG A 704 33.44 18.82 -21.09
CA ARG A 704 34.34 18.47 -22.19
C ARG A 704 34.31 16.99 -22.53
N SER A 705 34.29 16.12 -21.53
CA SER A 705 34.19 14.67 -21.74
C SER A 705 32.90 14.28 -22.48
N ILE A 706 31.75 14.86 -22.11
CA ILE A 706 30.46 14.64 -22.81
C ILE A 706 30.56 15.10 -24.27
N VAL A 707 31.11 16.30 -24.53
CA VAL A 707 31.24 16.84 -25.89
C VAL A 707 32.16 15.98 -26.75
N THR A 708 33.27 15.48 -26.19
CA THR A 708 34.27 14.72 -26.94
C THR A 708 33.91 13.25 -27.12
N HIS A 709 33.33 12.61 -26.11
CA HIS A 709 33.11 11.14 -26.09
C HIS A 709 31.64 10.73 -26.12
N GLY A 710 30.73 11.70 -26.13
CA GLY A 710 29.29 11.49 -26.16
C GLY A 710 28.69 11.17 -24.78
N LEU A 711 27.36 11.17 -24.74
CA LEU A 711 26.56 10.99 -23.53
C LEU A 711 26.73 9.58 -22.93
N GLN A 712 26.84 8.53 -23.76
CA GLN A 712 26.86 7.16 -23.26
C GLN A 712 28.06 6.88 -22.33
N LEU A 713 29.26 7.32 -22.72
CA LEU A 713 30.46 7.15 -21.89
C LEU A 713 30.34 7.94 -20.58
N PHE A 714 29.76 9.14 -20.65
CA PHE A 714 29.47 9.93 -19.47
C PHE A 714 28.52 9.20 -18.52
N LEU A 715 27.42 8.63 -19.02
CA LEU A 715 26.45 7.89 -18.19
C LEU A 715 27.11 6.68 -17.51
N ASN A 716 27.88 5.88 -18.25
CA ASN A 716 28.60 4.73 -17.71
C ASN A 716 29.56 5.15 -16.58
N THR A 717 30.27 6.26 -16.76
CA THR A 717 31.21 6.81 -15.75
C THR A 717 30.46 7.43 -14.57
N TRP A 718 29.36 8.15 -14.85
CA TRP A 718 28.55 8.82 -13.85
C TRP A 718 27.92 7.81 -12.89
N TYR A 719 27.25 6.79 -13.43
CA TYR A 719 26.58 5.74 -12.65
C TYR A 719 27.52 4.71 -12.01
N SER A 720 28.78 4.64 -12.44
CA SER A 720 29.82 3.88 -11.72
C SER A 720 30.49 4.66 -10.57
N GLY A 721 30.13 5.94 -10.42
CA GLY A 721 30.61 6.81 -9.34
C GLY A 721 30.12 6.39 -7.94
N GLY A 722 30.82 6.87 -6.91
CA GLY A 722 30.59 6.47 -5.51
C GLY A 722 29.19 6.81 -4.96
N LEU A 723 28.53 7.84 -5.50
CA LEU A 723 27.14 8.19 -5.14
C LEU A 723 26.18 7.03 -5.46
N TRP A 724 26.27 6.50 -6.69
CA TRP A 724 25.36 5.49 -7.20
C TRP A 724 25.74 4.08 -6.75
N LYS A 725 27.03 3.77 -6.64
CA LYS A 725 27.48 2.49 -6.04
C LYS A 725 26.92 2.27 -4.64
N ARG A 726 26.77 3.34 -3.85
CA ARG A 726 26.12 3.28 -2.53
C ARG A 726 24.61 3.07 -2.64
N CYS A 727 23.92 3.78 -3.53
CA CYS A 727 22.48 3.57 -3.77
C CYS A 727 22.14 2.16 -4.29
N PHE A 728 22.95 1.57 -5.17
CA PHE A 728 22.75 0.20 -5.65
C PHE A 728 23.08 -0.87 -4.59
N SER A 729 23.99 -0.57 -3.65
CA SER A 729 24.31 -1.47 -2.53
C SER A 729 23.36 -1.32 -1.33
N CYS A 730 22.71 -0.16 -1.18
CA CYS A 730 21.71 0.17 -0.17
C CYS A 730 20.33 0.30 -0.83
N LEU A 731 19.81 -0.80 -1.39
CA LEU A 731 18.46 -0.92 -1.96
C LEU A 731 17.31 -0.77 -0.93
N CYS A 732 17.60 -0.15 0.22
CA CYS A 732 16.66 0.36 1.21
C CYS A 732 17.33 1.59 1.85
N SER A 733 17.11 2.77 1.30
CA SER A 733 17.44 4.00 2.04
C SER A 733 16.54 5.14 1.62
N GLN A 734 15.78 5.59 2.62
CA GLN A 734 15.03 6.85 2.73
C GLN A 734 15.48 7.91 1.72
N LEU A 735 14.55 8.33 0.84
CA LEU A 735 14.65 9.65 0.23
C LEU A 735 14.63 10.66 1.38
N LEU A 736 15.70 11.44 1.52
CA LEU A 736 15.66 12.65 2.32
C LEU A 736 14.80 13.68 1.56
N ILE A 737 13.48 13.63 1.78
CA ILE A 737 12.56 14.67 1.34
C ILE A 737 12.75 15.84 2.32
N ILE A 738 13.46 16.88 1.89
CA ILE A 738 13.47 18.15 2.62
C ILE A 738 12.24 18.92 2.15
N ILE A 739 11.12 18.78 2.88
CA ILE A 739 9.97 19.67 2.72
C ILE A 739 10.33 21.00 3.39
N LEU A 740 10.97 21.90 2.65
CA LEU A 740 11.14 23.29 3.05
C LEU A 740 9.85 24.05 2.75
N LYS A 741 8.84 23.92 3.61
CA LYS A 741 7.72 24.86 3.57
C LYS A 741 8.23 26.23 4.05
N VAL A 742 8.77 27.00 3.12
CA VAL A 742 9.14 28.41 3.34
C VAL A 742 7.83 29.19 3.39
N LEU A 743 7.16 29.17 4.56
CA LEU A 743 6.04 30.06 4.83
C LEU A 743 6.60 31.47 5.04
N PHE A 744 6.25 32.37 4.14
CA PHE A 744 6.51 33.80 4.26
C PHE A 744 5.65 34.44 5.34
#